data_AF-A0A497Q2E0-F1
#
_entry.id   AF-A0A497Q2E0-F1
#
_cell.length_a   1.000
_cell.length_b   1.000
_cell.length_c   1.000
_cell.angle_alpha   90.00
_cell.angle_beta   90.00
_cell.angle_gamma   90.00
#
_symmetry.space_group_name_H-M   'P 1'
#
loop_
_entity.id
_entity.type
_entity.pdbx_description
1 polymer ?
#
loop_
_entity_poly.entity_id
_entity_poly.type
_entity_poly.pdbx_seq_one_letter_code
_entity_poly.pdbx_strand_id
1 'polypeptide(L)'
;MVSKALKEDDNSSEMDETVVYTSRLYELNIKAQDAVRDFALHDIDDREGLEKKRLAMHDAFTDLYDQLATFSEELMVEDFDIAYLKNRIAQTEGEMRQQLESALEELTARSQENLAEVWMARVMAWLHQAAAASGPFVESEHEDKMKSASRYLAAVYTMLEKPFSAVPDKVDGTQKLRRVALGMQAYTLLKESSDEDSPDLSTLLGKNKSAEAEFYDEFLNELLGKEGTFRQAFNPFDELIWRDILSSFIFEQATDLYNEAIPHFKKKKEFKEKLAIIQSWKHNTAGLSEVYLAMTYNDIADAQMRSGNLEDASKLYASASEAFGRAEKCFREVLTLQPNADQSRVDKEQKKALSLFCNAEASVRSFTELIRVNNKAEAKLALNGIFKNLRKAEKLAKTRELTSAIKEDIKTYTFVKDLMKKSKGSISGIIDQIEFAKDLRKTGLIQDVSKSLDEATAQLSRKPSESLEAIREGLNSLGLLLSLEAEDEEVGNLRNRTLALLNNVKYMIQFQLSSHLQQGVRFILSRILENLHAAEAASYYKVIGDEETALELLDLGRLALATSFASEAQVYSKQSEQWSFRAQVGRINAFHSIDEGLGLLDEDNPVEDALQMHDGTIKIIQKAVAAFEAAANELGSVQGAEIRSKNNVESQVKQLQAVVMKFRGDLLRMRGAKNDFLAEIMYRNGETSKAKIHYSDANDDLREAVGNYNVAAQVFQQVGDAQSAQNVDGKAKTTDLLARSIWDNRQRLDRDQPPAVKGEQEMAALYLGSVGH
;
A
#
# COMPACT_ATOMS: atom_id res chain seq x y z
N MET A 1 11.65 -11.96 45.76
CA MET A 1 11.03 -11.94 47.11
C MET A 1 9.57 -11.59 46.94
N VAL A 2 8.72 -12.23 47.73
CA VAL A 2 7.27 -12.44 47.55
C VAL A 2 6.42 -11.19 47.86
N SER A 3 5.37 -11.03 47.03
CA SER A 3 4.04 -10.42 47.22
C SER A 3 3.86 -8.95 47.62
N LYS A 4 3.04 -8.24 46.84
CA LYS A 4 1.60 -8.17 47.16
C LYS A 4 0.77 -7.87 45.91
N ALA A 5 -0.11 -8.83 45.60
CA ALA A 5 -1.14 -8.73 44.58
C ALA A 5 -2.15 -7.62 44.94
N LEU A 6 -2.30 -6.66 44.05
CA LEU A 6 -3.57 -5.99 43.84
C LEU A 6 -4.31 -6.86 42.82
N LYS A 7 -5.44 -7.42 43.24
CA LYS A 7 -6.44 -7.94 42.32
C LYS A 7 -6.99 -6.71 41.59
N GLU A 8 -6.51 -6.48 40.38
CA GLU A 8 -7.23 -5.65 39.41
C GLU A 8 -8.38 -6.50 38.86
N ASP A 9 -9.54 -5.86 38.77
CA ASP A 9 -10.80 -6.44 38.33
C ASP A 9 -10.68 -7.05 36.93
N ASP A 10 -11.19 -8.27 36.81
CA ASP A 10 -11.25 -9.12 35.61
C ASP A 10 -12.16 -8.56 34.48
N ASN A 11 -12.51 -7.26 34.51
CA ASN A 11 -13.34 -6.57 33.51
C ASN A 11 -12.52 -5.68 32.54
N SER A 12 -11.21 -5.50 32.77
CA SER A 12 -10.36 -4.71 31.86
C SER A 12 -9.79 -5.51 30.69
N SER A 13 -9.83 -6.85 30.71
CA SER A 13 -9.12 -7.68 29.73
C SER A 13 -9.80 -7.79 28.35
N GLU A 14 -11.09 -7.48 28.23
CA GLU A 14 -11.78 -7.56 26.92
C GLU A 14 -11.58 -6.33 26.03
N MET A 15 -11.14 -5.18 26.57
CA MET A 15 -10.84 -4.00 25.75
C MET A 15 -9.42 -4.01 25.17
N ASP A 16 -8.49 -4.75 25.78
CA ASP A 16 -7.06 -4.76 25.42
C ASP A 16 -6.72 -5.53 24.13
N GLU A 17 -7.64 -6.31 23.55
CA GLU A 17 -7.40 -7.08 22.30
C GLU A 17 -8.11 -6.51 21.05
N THR A 18 -8.60 -5.27 21.08
CA THR A 18 -9.19 -4.66 19.86
C THR A 18 -8.10 -4.10 18.95
N VAL A 19 -7.79 -4.80 17.86
CA VAL A 19 -6.83 -4.34 16.85
C VAL A 19 -7.38 -3.14 16.08
N VAL A 20 -6.68 -2.00 16.15
CA VAL A 20 -6.94 -0.81 15.32
C VAL A 20 -6.30 -1.04 13.94
N TYR A 21 -7.09 -1.01 12.87
CA TYR A 21 -6.61 -1.37 11.53
C TYR A 21 -5.59 -0.38 11.00
N THR A 22 -5.76 0.92 11.27
CA THR A 22 -4.78 1.94 10.89
C THR A 22 -3.42 1.63 11.50
N SER A 23 -3.34 1.18 12.76
CA SER A 23 -2.09 0.76 13.40
C SER A 23 -1.50 -0.45 12.70
N ARG A 24 -2.33 -1.44 12.37
CA ARG A 24 -1.90 -2.65 11.66
C ARG A 24 -1.37 -2.33 10.26
N LEU A 25 -2.06 -1.49 9.51
CA LEU A 25 -1.64 -1.04 8.18
C LEU A 25 -0.35 -0.22 8.27
N TYR A 26 -0.18 0.62 9.30
CA TYR A 26 1.04 1.37 9.54
C TYR A 26 2.25 0.43 9.73
N GLU A 27 2.12 -0.59 10.59
CA GLU A 27 3.17 -1.60 10.81
C GLU A 27 3.52 -2.38 9.55
N LEU A 28 2.52 -2.82 8.79
CA LEU A 28 2.73 -3.57 7.55
C LEU A 28 3.43 -2.73 6.48
N ASN A 29 3.12 -1.42 6.41
CA ASN A 29 3.83 -0.51 5.50
C ASN A 29 5.30 -0.35 5.88
N ILE A 30 5.62 -0.22 7.16
CA ILE A 30 7.02 -0.17 7.63
C ILE A 30 7.74 -1.46 7.21
N LYS A 31 7.15 -2.63 7.50
CA LYS A 31 7.71 -3.94 7.13
C LYS A 31 7.96 -4.04 5.63
N ALA A 32 7.02 -3.58 4.82
CA ALA A 32 7.14 -3.59 3.35
C ALA A 32 8.28 -2.67 2.88
N GLN A 33 8.37 -1.44 3.38
CA GLN A 33 9.43 -0.49 3.01
C GLN A 33 10.82 -0.97 3.44
N ASP A 34 10.95 -1.56 4.62
CA ASP A 34 12.21 -2.13 5.10
C ASP A 34 12.64 -3.32 4.24
N ALA A 35 11.71 -4.18 3.82
CA ALA A 35 12.02 -5.32 2.96
C ALA A 35 12.55 -4.89 1.58
N VAL A 36 12.05 -3.80 1.02
CA VAL A 36 12.58 -3.21 -0.23
C VAL A 36 14.02 -2.73 -0.05
N ARG A 37 14.28 -2.03 1.06
CA ARG A 37 15.63 -1.52 1.37
C ARG A 37 16.63 -2.66 1.53
N ASP A 38 16.23 -3.70 2.26
CA ASP A 38 17.03 -4.90 2.47
C ASP A 38 17.36 -5.62 1.16
N PHE A 39 16.39 -5.70 0.24
CA PHE A 39 16.59 -6.28 -1.08
C PHE A 39 17.54 -5.44 -1.94
N ALA A 40 17.31 -4.13 -2.02
CA ALA A 40 18.07 -3.23 -2.87
C ALA A 40 19.56 -3.09 -2.46
N LEU A 41 19.87 -3.26 -1.17
CA LEU A 41 21.21 -3.12 -0.63
C LEU A 41 21.94 -4.45 -0.42
N HIS A 42 21.31 -5.60 -0.71
CA HIS A 42 21.93 -6.91 -0.54
C HIS A 42 23.10 -7.11 -1.52
N ASP A 43 24.08 -7.91 -1.10
CA ASP A 43 25.24 -8.27 -1.92
C ASP A 43 24.79 -9.10 -3.13
N ILE A 44 25.20 -8.68 -4.32
CA ILE A 44 24.80 -9.31 -5.59
C ILE A 44 25.49 -10.65 -5.79
N ASP A 45 26.66 -10.85 -5.18
CA ASP A 45 27.42 -12.09 -5.30
C ASP A 45 26.76 -13.23 -4.49
N ASP A 46 25.94 -12.89 -3.49
CA ASP A 46 25.08 -13.82 -2.73
C ASP A 46 23.70 -13.97 -3.39
N ARG A 47 23.66 -14.73 -4.50
CA ARG A 47 22.42 -14.97 -5.26
C ARG A 47 21.31 -15.60 -4.43
N GLU A 48 21.64 -16.51 -3.53
CA GLU A 48 20.64 -17.18 -2.67
C GLU A 48 20.06 -16.21 -1.64
N GLY A 49 20.90 -15.38 -1.01
CA GLY A 49 20.44 -14.35 -0.09
C GLY A 49 19.64 -13.26 -0.79
N LEU A 50 20.08 -12.82 -1.98
CA LEU A 50 19.35 -11.84 -2.80
C LEU A 50 17.95 -12.34 -3.13
N GLU A 51 17.84 -13.61 -3.53
CA GLU A 51 16.56 -14.24 -3.84
C GLU A 51 15.66 -14.33 -2.60
N LYS A 52 16.22 -14.73 -1.47
CA LYS A 52 15.48 -14.77 -0.19
C LYS A 52 14.96 -13.39 0.19
N LYS A 53 15.73 -12.32 -0.03
CA LYS A 53 15.30 -10.93 0.22
C LYS A 53 14.22 -10.47 -0.77
N ARG A 54 14.31 -10.86 -2.05
CA ARG A 54 13.25 -10.61 -3.05
C ARG A 54 11.93 -11.24 -2.62
N LEU A 55 11.96 -12.51 -2.21
CA LEU A 55 10.77 -13.22 -1.71
C LEU A 55 10.16 -12.54 -0.49
N ALA A 56 10.99 -12.20 0.50
CA ALA A 56 10.54 -11.51 1.71
C ALA A 56 9.90 -10.14 1.41
N MET A 57 10.41 -9.42 0.40
CA MET A 57 9.82 -8.18 -0.09
C MET A 57 8.41 -8.43 -0.64
N HIS A 58 8.23 -9.38 -1.57
CA HIS A 58 6.89 -9.68 -2.11
C HIS A 58 5.93 -10.18 -1.03
N ASP A 59 6.37 -11.05 -0.12
CA ASP A 59 5.55 -11.55 0.99
C ASP A 59 5.05 -10.38 1.88
N ALA A 60 5.90 -9.39 2.17
CA ALA A 60 5.51 -8.24 2.96
C ALA A 60 4.44 -7.37 2.28
N PHE A 61 4.51 -7.20 0.95
CA PHE A 61 3.47 -6.50 0.20
C PHE A 61 2.19 -7.33 0.06
N THR A 62 2.30 -8.64 -0.11
CA THR A 62 1.14 -9.54 -0.06
C THR A 62 0.39 -9.39 1.26
N ASP A 63 1.08 -9.47 2.40
CA ASP A 63 0.48 -9.27 3.72
C ASP A 63 -0.23 -7.91 3.82
N LEU A 64 0.40 -6.84 3.32
CA LEU A 64 -0.15 -5.49 3.32
C LEU A 64 -1.44 -5.39 2.50
N TYR A 65 -1.44 -5.91 1.28
CA TYR A 65 -2.58 -5.83 0.37
C TYR A 65 -3.72 -6.76 0.77
N ASP A 66 -3.44 -7.95 1.32
CA ASP A 66 -4.46 -8.84 1.89
C ASP A 66 -5.16 -8.18 3.09
N GLN A 67 -4.38 -7.50 3.95
CA GLN A 67 -4.95 -6.76 5.08
C GLN A 67 -5.78 -5.55 4.62
N LEU A 68 -5.34 -4.86 3.56
CA LEU A 68 -6.08 -3.76 2.95
C LEU A 68 -7.42 -4.23 2.39
N ALA A 69 -7.42 -5.35 1.66
CA ALA A 69 -8.64 -5.97 1.13
C ALA A 69 -9.60 -6.36 2.26
N THR A 70 -9.09 -7.05 3.27
CA THR A 70 -9.87 -7.49 4.44
C THR A 70 -10.50 -6.29 5.15
N PHE A 71 -9.73 -5.23 5.38
CA PHE A 71 -10.24 -4.02 6.02
C PHE A 71 -11.33 -3.34 5.16
N SER A 72 -11.10 -3.18 3.86
CA SER A 72 -12.10 -2.62 2.95
C SER A 72 -13.40 -3.43 2.95
N GLU A 73 -13.33 -4.77 2.97
CA GLU A 73 -14.51 -5.63 3.05
C GLU A 73 -15.27 -5.47 4.36
N GLU A 74 -14.57 -5.42 5.48
CA GLU A 74 -15.20 -5.19 6.78
C GLU A 74 -15.87 -3.80 6.88
N LEU A 75 -15.39 -2.82 6.12
CA LEU A 75 -16.00 -1.50 6.09
C LEU A 75 -17.26 -1.43 5.20
N MET A 76 -17.41 -2.37 4.26
CA MET A 76 -18.59 -2.49 3.42
C MET A 76 -19.78 -3.04 4.22
N VAL A 77 -20.70 -2.17 4.62
CA VAL A 77 -21.90 -2.53 5.40
C VAL A 77 -23.20 -2.28 4.62
N GLU A 78 -23.04 -1.91 3.34
CA GLU A 78 -24.10 -1.42 2.46
C GLU A 78 -25.10 -2.52 2.05
N ASP A 79 -24.77 -3.81 2.19
CA ASP A 79 -25.65 -4.92 1.78
C ASP A 79 -27.03 -4.91 2.47
N PHE A 80 -27.05 -4.64 3.78
CA PHE A 80 -28.30 -4.50 4.53
C PHE A 80 -29.05 -3.24 4.13
N ASP A 81 -28.35 -2.12 3.94
CA ASP A 81 -28.98 -0.84 3.57
C ASP A 81 -29.59 -0.93 2.17
N ILE A 82 -28.91 -1.61 1.24
CA ILE A 82 -29.41 -1.95 -0.10
C ILE A 82 -30.65 -2.85 0.03
N ALA A 83 -30.61 -3.92 0.83
CA ALA A 83 -31.75 -4.81 1.03
C ALA A 83 -32.94 -4.09 1.68
N TYR A 84 -32.66 -3.21 2.65
CA TYR A 84 -33.65 -2.41 3.36
C TYR A 84 -34.32 -1.39 2.44
N LEU A 85 -33.55 -0.63 1.65
CA LEU A 85 -34.08 0.31 0.66
C LEU A 85 -34.91 -0.43 -0.40
N LYS A 86 -34.45 -1.58 -0.90
CA LYS A 86 -35.23 -2.42 -1.84
C LYS A 86 -36.59 -2.83 -1.26
N ASN A 87 -36.62 -3.28 -0.01
CA ASN A 87 -37.86 -3.65 0.67
C ASN A 87 -38.77 -2.42 0.86
N ARG A 88 -38.21 -1.28 1.27
CA ARG A 88 -38.99 -0.06 1.49
C ARG A 88 -39.56 0.53 0.20
N ILE A 89 -38.80 0.48 -0.90
CA ILE A 89 -39.28 0.84 -2.26
C ILE A 89 -40.45 -0.04 -2.68
N ALA A 90 -40.41 -1.33 -2.37
CA ALA A 90 -41.52 -2.25 -2.68
C ALA A 90 -42.82 -1.91 -1.93
N GLN A 91 -42.73 -1.16 -0.82
CA GLN A 91 -43.85 -0.79 0.05
C GLN A 91 -44.27 0.70 -0.06
N THR A 92 -43.61 1.49 -0.91
CA THR A 92 -43.87 2.94 -1.04
C THR A 92 -44.23 3.33 -2.47
N GLU A 93 -45.02 4.40 -2.63
CA GLU A 93 -45.47 4.93 -3.92
C GLU A 93 -45.22 6.46 -4.00
N GLY A 94 -45.31 7.03 -5.21
CA GLY A 94 -45.21 8.48 -5.43
C GLY A 94 -43.79 9.06 -5.33
N GLU A 95 -43.67 10.33 -4.93
CA GLU A 95 -42.40 11.07 -4.85
C GLU A 95 -41.41 10.43 -3.85
N MET A 96 -41.92 9.84 -2.77
CA MET A 96 -41.10 9.14 -1.79
C MET A 96 -40.42 7.90 -2.38
N ARG A 97 -41.10 7.19 -3.29
CA ARG A 97 -40.51 6.06 -4.01
C ARG A 97 -39.36 6.51 -4.91
N GLN A 98 -39.53 7.62 -5.64
CA GLN A 98 -38.48 8.16 -6.51
C GLN A 98 -37.23 8.58 -5.70
N GLN A 99 -37.42 9.18 -4.52
CA GLN A 99 -36.31 9.52 -3.63
C GLN A 99 -35.57 8.28 -3.12
N LEU A 100 -36.30 7.23 -2.74
CA LEU A 100 -35.71 5.97 -2.29
C LEU A 100 -35.00 5.22 -3.43
N GLU A 101 -35.55 5.25 -4.65
CA GLU A 101 -34.92 4.68 -5.85
C GLU A 101 -33.61 5.41 -6.19
N SER A 102 -33.58 6.75 -6.11
CA SER A 102 -32.35 7.54 -6.30
C SER A 102 -31.30 7.23 -5.21
N ALA A 103 -31.72 7.14 -3.95
CA ALA A 103 -30.82 6.78 -2.85
C ALA A 103 -30.26 5.36 -3.00
N LEU A 104 -31.07 4.41 -3.50
CA LEU A 104 -30.64 3.06 -3.80
C LEU A 104 -29.62 3.04 -4.95
N GLU A 105 -29.82 3.85 -5.99
CA GLU A 105 -28.88 3.96 -7.12
C GLU A 105 -27.53 4.50 -6.67
N GLU A 106 -27.51 5.60 -5.90
CA GLU A 106 -26.29 6.17 -5.33
C GLU A 106 -25.56 5.19 -4.40
N LEU A 107 -26.29 4.51 -3.50
CA LEU A 107 -25.71 3.52 -2.60
C LEU A 107 -25.15 2.31 -3.36
N THR A 108 -25.83 1.87 -4.42
CA THR A 108 -25.37 0.77 -5.26
C THR A 108 -24.11 1.15 -6.02
N ALA A 109 -24.03 2.37 -6.57
CA ALA A 109 -22.84 2.85 -7.25
C ALA A 109 -21.64 2.93 -6.29
N ARG A 110 -21.84 3.50 -5.10
CA ARG A 110 -20.80 3.55 -4.06
C ARG A 110 -20.32 2.17 -3.63
N SER A 111 -21.25 1.23 -3.48
CA SER A 111 -20.92 -0.16 -3.15
C SER A 111 -20.08 -0.83 -4.21
N GLN A 112 -20.37 -0.57 -5.48
CA GLN A 112 -19.56 -1.06 -6.60
C GLN A 112 -18.16 -0.44 -6.62
N GLU A 113 -18.03 0.85 -6.33
CA GLU A 113 -16.73 1.51 -6.20
C GLU A 113 -15.89 0.90 -5.06
N ASN A 114 -16.46 0.77 -3.85
CA ASN A 114 -15.78 0.15 -2.71
C ASN A 114 -15.35 -1.29 -3.02
N LEU A 115 -16.23 -2.05 -3.67
CA LEU A 115 -15.94 -3.42 -4.09
C LEU A 115 -14.77 -3.48 -5.08
N ALA A 116 -14.69 -2.54 -6.02
CA ALA A 116 -13.56 -2.43 -6.95
C ALA A 116 -12.24 -2.14 -6.21
N GLU A 117 -12.27 -1.39 -5.11
CA GLU A 117 -11.07 -1.15 -4.28
C GLU A 117 -10.61 -2.42 -3.56
N VAL A 118 -11.53 -3.19 -2.97
CA VAL A 118 -11.25 -4.51 -2.39
C VAL A 118 -10.59 -5.42 -3.43
N TRP A 119 -11.19 -5.47 -4.62
CA TRP A 119 -10.67 -6.33 -5.69
C TRP A 119 -9.28 -5.91 -6.16
N MET A 120 -9.05 -4.60 -6.29
CA MET A 120 -7.73 -4.10 -6.64
C MET A 120 -6.68 -4.53 -5.62
N ALA A 121 -6.98 -4.39 -4.31
CA ALA A 121 -6.07 -4.83 -3.26
C ALA A 121 -5.77 -6.34 -3.35
N ARG A 122 -6.78 -7.18 -3.59
CA ARG A 122 -6.57 -8.63 -3.79
C ARG A 122 -5.74 -8.96 -5.02
N VAL A 123 -6.01 -8.28 -6.13
CA VAL A 123 -5.22 -8.46 -7.36
C VAL A 123 -3.77 -8.08 -7.11
N MET A 124 -3.51 -6.99 -6.38
CA MET A 124 -2.16 -6.63 -5.96
C MET A 124 -1.50 -7.74 -5.13
N ALA A 125 -2.17 -8.24 -4.09
CA ALA A 125 -1.63 -9.33 -3.27
C ALA A 125 -1.26 -10.56 -4.11
N TRP A 126 -2.11 -10.96 -5.05
CA TRP A 126 -1.86 -12.07 -5.96
C TRP A 126 -0.74 -11.79 -6.95
N LEU A 127 -0.59 -10.56 -7.45
CA LEU A 127 0.54 -10.18 -8.30
C LEU A 127 1.86 -10.32 -7.56
N HIS A 128 1.93 -9.91 -6.28
CA HIS A 128 3.13 -10.11 -5.47
C HIS A 128 3.40 -11.59 -5.21
N GLN A 129 2.39 -12.40 -4.87
CA GLN A 129 2.54 -13.85 -4.69
C GLN A 129 3.01 -14.54 -5.97
N ALA A 130 2.51 -14.10 -7.12
CA ALA A 130 2.87 -14.66 -8.40
C ALA A 130 4.29 -14.25 -8.83
N ALA A 131 4.66 -12.98 -8.66
CA ALA A 131 6.03 -12.50 -8.89
C ALA A 131 7.04 -13.16 -7.94
N ALA A 132 6.68 -13.42 -6.68
CA ALA A 132 7.51 -14.22 -5.77
C ALA A 132 7.75 -15.64 -6.33
N ALA A 133 6.74 -16.22 -6.97
CA ALA A 133 6.80 -17.56 -7.54
C ALA A 133 7.49 -17.64 -8.92
N SER A 134 7.62 -16.53 -9.67
CA SER A 134 8.17 -16.48 -11.04
C SER A 134 9.49 -15.69 -11.17
N GLY A 135 10.39 -15.82 -10.20
CA GLY A 135 11.60 -14.99 -10.13
C GLY A 135 12.71 -15.31 -11.13
N PRO A 136 13.45 -14.29 -11.63
CA PRO A 136 14.58 -14.48 -12.56
C PRO A 136 15.78 -15.22 -11.94
N PHE A 137 15.78 -15.43 -10.61
CA PHE A 137 16.81 -16.18 -9.89
C PHE A 137 16.39 -17.62 -9.56
N VAL A 138 15.19 -18.05 -9.96
CA VAL A 138 14.64 -19.38 -9.65
C VAL A 138 14.03 -20.01 -10.89
N GLU A 139 14.85 -20.23 -11.92
CA GLU A 139 14.34 -20.74 -13.21
C GLU A 139 14.72 -22.19 -13.55
N SER A 140 15.30 -22.99 -12.64
CA SER A 140 15.65 -24.38 -13.02
C SER A 140 15.29 -25.54 -12.08
N GLU A 141 14.76 -25.33 -10.87
CA GLU A 141 14.65 -26.46 -9.91
C GLU A 141 13.29 -26.65 -9.21
N HIS A 142 12.24 -25.85 -9.45
CA HIS A 142 11.01 -25.94 -8.64
C HIS A 142 9.69 -25.90 -9.44
N GLU A 143 9.28 -27.07 -9.95
CA GLU A 143 7.98 -27.30 -10.63
C GLU A 143 6.76 -26.94 -9.75
N ASP A 144 6.88 -27.08 -8.43
CA ASP A 144 5.83 -26.74 -7.46
C ASP A 144 5.58 -25.23 -7.38
N LYS A 145 6.61 -24.41 -7.60
CA LYS A 145 6.50 -22.95 -7.59
C LYS A 145 5.87 -22.41 -8.86
N MET A 146 6.17 -22.98 -10.03
CA MET A 146 5.42 -22.68 -11.27
C MET A 146 3.93 -23.00 -11.10
N LYS A 147 3.58 -24.16 -10.52
CA LYS A 147 2.17 -24.51 -10.24
C LYS A 147 1.50 -23.52 -9.28
N SER A 148 2.25 -22.98 -8.31
CA SER A 148 1.76 -21.95 -7.40
C SER A 148 1.54 -20.60 -8.11
N ALA A 149 2.49 -20.15 -8.94
CA ALA A 149 2.34 -18.95 -9.78
C ALA A 149 1.08 -19.06 -10.66
N SER A 150 0.91 -20.17 -11.38
CA SER A 150 -0.27 -20.42 -12.21
C SER A 150 -1.58 -20.52 -11.41
N ARG A 151 -1.54 -20.92 -10.13
CA ARG A 151 -2.73 -20.93 -9.27
C ARG A 151 -3.17 -19.51 -8.90
N TYR A 152 -2.24 -18.64 -8.51
CA TYR A 152 -2.54 -17.23 -8.21
C TYR A 152 -2.96 -16.48 -9.46
N LEU A 153 -2.39 -16.82 -10.62
CA LEU A 153 -2.82 -16.41 -11.96
C LEU A 153 -4.30 -16.74 -12.23
N ALA A 154 -4.69 -18.00 -11.97
CA ALA A 154 -6.06 -18.44 -12.15
C ALA A 154 -7.03 -17.67 -11.24
N ALA A 155 -6.59 -17.28 -10.03
CA ALA A 155 -7.37 -16.44 -9.14
C ALA A 155 -7.54 -15.00 -9.69
N VAL A 156 -6.45 -14.41 -10.21
CA VAL A 156 -6.46 -13.12 -10.93
C VAL A 156 -7.44 -13.18 -12.11
N TYR A 157 -7.39 -14.22 -12.93
CA TYR A 157 -8.30 -14.42 -14.06
C TYR A 157 -9.76 -14.61 -13.67
N THR A 158 -10.03 -15.47 -12.68
CA THR A 158 -11.40 -15.75 -12.20
C THR A 158 -12.06 -14.47 -11.69
N MET A 159 -11.29 -13.54 -11.11
CA MET A 159 -11.82 -12.26 -10.67
C MET A 159 -12.02 -11.26 -11.80
N LEU A 160 -11.13 -11.21 -12.78
CA LEU A 160 -11.27 -10.32 -13.94
C LEU A 160 -12.40 -10.75 -14.90
N GLU A 161 -12.99 -11.94 -14.73
CA GLU A 161 -14.28 -12.30 -15.36
C GLU A 161 -15.49 -11.54 -14.77
N LYS A 162 -15.34 -11.01 -13.55
CA LYS A 162 -16.25 -10.03 -12.96
C LYS A 162 -15.76 -8.65 -13.40
N PRO A 163 -16.57 -7.86 -14.10
CA PRO A 163 -16.09 -6.63 -14.69
C PRO A 163 -15.63 -5.69 -13.56
N PHE A 164 -14.45 -5.11 -13.72
CA PHE A 164 -13.91 -4.12 -12.77
C PHE A 164 -14.82 -2.88 -12.63
N SER A 165 -15.78 -2.73 -13.54
CA SER A 165 -16.98 -1.90 -13.39
C SER A 165 -18.22 -2.80 -13.50
N ALA A 166 -19.12 -2.77 -12.52
CA ALA A 166 -20.39 -3.52 -12.62
C ALA A 166 -21.26 -3.09 -13.82
N VAL A 167 -20.90 -1.98 -14.49
CA VAL A 167 -21.38 -1.61 -15.82
C VAL A 167 -20.34 -2.04 -16.87
N PRO A 168 -20.63 -3.04 -17.71
CA PRO A 168 -19.72 -3.40 -18.80
C PRO A 168 -19.72 -2.29 -19.85
N ASP A 169 -18.68 -1.45 -19.85
CA ASP A 169 -18.39 -0.63 -21.02
C ASP A 169 -17.98 -1.54 -22.18
N LYS A 170 -18.39 -1.16 -23.39
CA LYS A 170 -18.45 -2.04 -24.57
C LYS A 170 -17.08 -2.57 -25.10
N VAL A 171 -15.97 -2.31 -24.42
CA VAL A 171 -14.60 -2.57 -24.93
C VAL A 171 -13.63 -3.03 -23.83
N ASP A 172 -14.06 -3.94 -22.96
CA ASP A 172 -13.32 -4.34 -21.75
C ASP A 172 -12.58 -5.70 -21.88
N GLY A 173 -11.43 -5.85 -21.20
CA GLY A 173 -10.61 -7.08 -21.12
C GLY A 173 -11.38 -8.31 -20.61
N THR A 174 -12.46 -8.06 -19.86
CA THR A 174 -13.48 -9.02 -19.43
C THR A 174 -14.09 -9.83 -20.59
N GLN A 175 -14.26 -9.23 -21.78
CA GLN A 175 -14.75 -9.96 -22.96
C GLN A 175 -13.72 -10.96 -23.50
N LYS A 176 -12.42 -10.67 -23.40
CA LYS A 176 -11.35 -11.56 -23.85
C LYS A 176 -11.15 -12.72 -22.87
N LEU A 177 -11.22 -12.47 -21.56
CA LEU A 177 -11.24 -13.55 -20.56
C LEU A 177 -12.42 -14.49 -20.74
N ARG A 178 -13.63 -13.96 -20.98
CA ARG A 178 -14.77 -14.81 -21.34
C ARG A 178 -14.51 -15.60 -22.62
N ARG A 179 -13.82 -15.05 -23.62
CA ARG A 179 -13.41 -15.80 -24.83
C ARG A 179 -12.36 -16.87 -24.52
N VAL A 180 -11.45 -16.63 -23.58
CA VAL A 180 -10.46 -17.60 -23.11
C VAL A 180 -11.14 -18.77 -22.38
N ALA A 181 -12.04 -18.48 -21.45
CA ALA A 181 -12.83 -19.47 -20.72
C ALA A 181 -13.77 -20.27 -21.63
N LEU A 182 -14.53 -19.60 -22.49
CA LEU A 182 -15.37 -20.25 -23.50
C LEU A 182 -14.53 -21.06 -24.50
N GLY A 183 -13.34 -20.58 -24.84
CA GLY A 183 -12.36 -21.30 -25.65
C GLY A 183 -11.86 -22.56 -24.94
N MET A 184 -11.62 -22.51 -23.64
CA MET A 184 -11.15 -23.68 -22.88
C MET A 184 -12.27 -24.72 -22.72
N GLN A 185 -13.49 -24.27 -22.47
CA GLN A 185 -14.68 -25.12 -22.44
C GLN A 185 -14.94 -25.75 -23.81
N ALA A 186 -14.88 -24.97 -24.90
CA ALA A 186 -15.03 -25.49 -26.25
C ALA A 186 -13.91 -26.47 -26.62
N TYR A 187 -12.67 -26.23 -26.18
CA TYR A 187 -11.55 -27.16 -26.35
C TYR A 187 -11.83 -28.47 -25.62
N THR A 188 -12.28 -28.41 -24.37
CA THR A 188 -12.59 -29.60 -23.54
C THR A 188 -13.71 -30.43 -24.16
N LEU A 189 -14.81 -29.78 -24.58
CA LEU A 189 -15.94 -30.44 -25.24
C LEU A 189 -15.55 -31.05 -26.59
N LEU A 190 -14.72 -30.35 -27.38
CA LEU A 190 -14.24 -30.88 -28.66
C LEU A 190 -13.25 -32.03 -28.47
N LYS A 191 -12.38 -31.95 -27.46
CA LYS A 191 -11.42 -33.01 -27.09
C LYS A 191 -12.13 -34.29 -26.66
N GLU A 192 -13.29 -34.17 -26.00
CA GLU A 192 -14.13 -35.32 -25.65
C GLU A 192 -14.82 -35.96 -26.87
N SER A 193 -14.99 -35.20 -27.96
CA SER A 193 -15.74 -35.59 -29.16
C SER A 193 -14.89 -35.91 -30.40
N SER A 194 -13.58 -35.63 -30.38
CA SER A 194 -12.70 -35.73 -31.56
C SER A 194 -11.25 -36.11 -31.19
N ASP A 195 -10.48 -36.64 -32.16
CA ASP A 195 -9.07 -37.00 -31.97
C ASP A 195 -8.23 -35.77 -31.53
N GLU A 196 -7.31 -35.95 -30.58
CA GLU A 196 -6.47 -34.88 -29.98
C GLU A 196 -5.69 -34.05 -31.02
N ASP A 197 -5.46 -34.59 -32.22
CA ASP A 197 -4.75 -33.96 -33.34
C ASP A 197 -5.65 -33.21 -34.34
N SER A 198 -6.93 -32.98 -34.02
CA SER A 198 -7.83 -32.31 -34.97
C SER A 198 -7.35 -30.87 -35.29
N PRO A 199 -7.35 -30.47 -36.57
CA PRO A 199 -6.89 -29.15 -36.99
C PRO A 199 -7.75 -28.01 -36.42
N ASP A 200 -8.99 -28.31 -35.99
CA ASP A 200 -9.90 -27.37 -35.35
C ASP A 200 -9.59 -27.21 -33.86
N LEU A 201 -9.28 -28.31 -33.14
CA LEU A 201 -8.76 -28.28 -31.76
C LEU A 201 -7.47 -27.47 -31.66
N SER A 202 -6.52 -27.72 -32.57
CA SER A 202 -5.24 -27.00 -32.62
C SER A 202 -5.43 -25.50 -32.86
N THR A 203 -6.37 -25.12 -33.72
CA THR A 203 -6.68 -23.70 -34.00
C THR A 203 -7.35 -23.02 -32.82
N LEU A 204 -8.25 -23.74 -32.15
CA LEU A 204 -8.99 -23.23 -31.00
C LEU A 204 -8.06 -23.03 -29.80
N LEU A 205 -7.13 -23.96 -29.57
CA LEU A 205 -6.08 -23.80 -28.56
C LEU A 205 -5.16 -22.61 -28.88
N GLY A 206 -4.69 -22.48 -30.13
CA GLY A 206 -3.89 -21.32 -30.54
C GLY A 206 -4.61 -19.99 -30.38
N LYS A 207 -5.91 -19.92 -30.71
CA LYS A 207 -6.75 -18.72 -30.51
C LYS A 207 -6.95 -18.39 -29.04
N ASN A 208 -7.06 -19.42 -28.20
CA ASN A 208 -7.23 -19.27 -26.76
C ASN A 208 -5.94 -18.70 -26.14
N LYS A 209 -4.80 -19.35 -26.40
CA LYS A 209 -3.48 -18.91 -25.94
C LYS A 209 -3.08 -17.51 -26.41
N SER A 210 -3.38 -17.15 -27.66
CA SER A 210 -3.14 -15.78 -28.13
C SER A 210 -4.04 -14.75 -27.43
N ALA A 211 -5.31 -15.09 -27.18
CA ALA A 211 -6.24 -14.19 -26.49
C ALA A 211 -5.88 -14.00 -25.01
N GLU A 212 -5.33 -15.04 -24.38
CA GLU A 212 -4.78 -14.99 -23.03
C GLU A 212 -3.52 -14.12 -22.96
N ALA A 213 -2.61 -14.23 -23.91
CA ALA A 213 -1.43 -13.37 -24.01
C ALA A 213 -1.80 -11.89 -24.24
N GLU A 214 -2.75 -11.62 -25.14
CA GLU A 214 -3.30 -10.28 -25.38
C GLU A 214 -3.91 -9.66 -24.13
N PHE A 215 -4.53 -10.50 -23.29
CA PHE A 215 -5.11 -10.05 -22.04
C PHE A 215 -4.03 -9.52 -21.09
N TYR A 216 -2.84 -10.12 -20.99
CA TYR A 216 -1.76 -9.57 -20.17
C TYR A 216 -1.31 -8.19 -20.64
N ASP A 217 -1.16 -8.02 -21.96
CA ASP A 217 -0.75 -6.73 -22.53
C ASP A 217 -1.81 -5.64 -22.28
N GLU A 218 -3.10 -5.98 -22.32
CA GLU A 218 -4.20 -5.03 -22.04
C GLU A 218 -4.43 -4.80 -20.54
N PHE A 219 -4.35 -5.86 -19.73
CA PHE A 219 -4.39 -5.81 -18.27
C PHE A 219 -3.31 -4.87 -17.76
N LEU A 220 -2.10 -4.92 -18.34
CA LEU A 220 -1.02 -3.99 -18.03
C LEU A 220 -1.41 -2.53 -18.30
N ASN A 221 -2.05 -2.24 -19.43
CA ASN A 221 -2.46 -0.88 -19.76
C ASN A 221 -3.59 -0.38 -18.85
N GLU A 222 -4.53 -1.24 -18.49
CA GLU A 222 -5.62 -0.91 -17.58
C GLU A 222 -5.12 -0.76 -16.14
N LEU A 223 -4.24 -1.65 -15.70
CA LEU A 223 -3.57 -1.61 -14.41
C LEU A 223 -2.73 -0.34 -14.31
N LEU A 224 -1.85 -0.04 -15.28
CA LEU A 224 -1.09 1.22 -15.30
C LEU A 224 -1.99 2.46 -15.34
N GLY A 225 -3.15 2.41 -16.00
CA GLY A 225 -4.11 3.50 -16.04
C GLY A 225 -4.80 3.75 -14.70
N LYS A 226 -5.28 2.69 -14.04
CA LYS A 226 -5.92 2.76 -12.71
C LYS A 226 -4.90 3.01 -11.60
N GLU A 227 -3.75 2.37 -11.72
CA GLU A 227 -2.59 2.53 -10.85
C GLU A 227 -1.94 3.90 -11.06
N GLY A 228 -2.05 4.60 -12.18
CA GLY A 228 -1.56 5.99 -12.29
C GLY A 228 -2.16 6.93 -11.21
N THR A 229 -3.39 6.64 -10.78
CA THR A 229 -4.07 7.32 -9.67
C THR A 229 -3.67 6.75 -8.29
N PHE A 230 -3.30 5.46 -8.26
CA PHE A 230 -2.86 4.72 -7.07
C PHE A 230 -1.35 4.89 -6.78
N ARG A 231 -0.49 5.12 -7.78
CA ARG A 231 0.97 5.39 -7.70
C ARG A 231 1.25 6.67 -6.97
N GLN A 232 0.43 7.68 -7.24
CA GLN A 232 0.47 8.92 -6.50
C GLN A 232 0.09 8.70 -5.03
N ALA A 233 -0.67 7.62 -4.73
CA ALA A 233 -1.17 7.28 -3.41
C ALA A 233 -0.29 6.34 -2.60
N PHE A 234 0.54 5.49 -3.24
CA PHE A 234 1.14 4.33 -2.59
C PHE A 234 2.65 4.34 -2.38
N ASN A 235 3.41 5.25 -3.02
CA ASN A 235 4.85 5.58 -2.79
C ASN A 235 5.66 5.49 -4.11
N PRO A 236 6.46 6.51 -4.47
CA PRO A 236 7.36 6.44 -5.63
C PRO A 236 8.53 5.43 -5.51
N PHE A 237 8.71 4.75 -4.37
CA PHE A 237 9.57 3.56 -4.25
C PHE A 237 8.93 2.28 -4.82
N ASP A 238 7.64 2.30 -5.17
CA ASP A 238 6.95 1.18 -5.82
C ASP A 238 7.51 0.88 -7.23
N GLU A 239 8.26 1.79 -7.86
CA GLU A 239 8.80 1.56 -9.20
C GLU A 239 9.68 0.29 -9.27
N LEU A 240 10.52 0.02 -8.27
CA LEU A 240 11.38 -1.18 -8.28
C LEU A 240 10.56 -2.47 -8.24
N ILE A 241 9.58 -2.53 -7.35
CA ILE A 241 8.75 -3.72 -7.14
C ILE A 241 7.83 -3.94 -8.34
N TRP A 242 7.25 -2.86 -8.87
CA TRP A 242 6.47 -2.93 -10.09
C TRP A 242 7.31 -3.38 -11.27
N ARG A 243 8.51 -2.84 -11.45
CA ARG A 243 9.42 -3.29 -12.53
C ARG A 243 9.74 -4.76 -12.38
N ASP A 244 9.94 -5.26 -11.16
CA ASP A 244 10.09 -6.69 -10.90
C ASP A 244 8.83 -7.46 -11.35
N ILE A 245 7.64 -7.16 -10.81
CA ILE A 245 6.36 -7.81 -11.18
C ILE A 245 6.12 -7.78 -12.70
N LEU A 246 6.35 -6.64 -13.34
CA LEU A 246 6.13 -6.48 -14.77
C LEU A 246 7.07 -7.38 -15.57
N SER A 247 8.36 -7.40 -15.20
CA SER A 247 9.39 -8.17 -15.90
C SER A 247 9.31 -9.68 -15.66
N SER A 248 9.24 -10.09 -14.38
CA SER A 248 9.33 -11.48 -13.91
C SER A 248 8.01 -12.25 -14.01
N PHE A 249 6.90 -11.54 -14.23
CA PHE A 249 5.59 -12.18 -14.27
C PHE A 249 4.80 -11.78 -15.51
N ILE A 250 4.43 -10.50 -15.65
CA ILE A 250 3.45 -10.10 -16.67
C ILE A 250 3.97 -10.33 -18.08
N PHE A 251 5.15 -9.80 -18.41
CA PHE A 251 5.68 -9.90 -19.77
C PHE A 251 6.27 -11.28 -20.08
N GLU A 252 6.80 -11.99 -19.09
CA GLU A 252 7.32 -13.34 -19.26
C GLU A 252 6.21 -14.33 -19.60
N GLN A 253 5.14 -14.35 -18.80
CA GLN A 253 3.98 -15.23 -19.04
C GLN A 253 3.29 -14.92 -20.38
N ALA A 254 3.13 -13.63 -20.71
CA ALA A 254 2.59 -13.24 -22.02
C ALA A 254 3.47 -13.73 -23.18
N THR A 255 4.79 -13.65 -23.03
CA THR A 255 5.74 -14.14 -24.03
C THR A 255 5.65 -15.65 -24.21
N ASP A 256 5.52 -16.41 -23.12
CA ASP A 256 5.35 -17.87 -23.15
C ASP A 256 4.04 -18.29 -23.81
N LEU A 257 2.94 -17.62 -23.48
CA LEU A 257 1.65 -17.87 -24.13
C LEU A 257 1.68 -17.57 -25.63
N TYR A 258 2.37 -16.52 -26.06
CA TYR A 258 2.62 -16.29 -27.49
C TYR A 258 3.51 -17.38 -28.11
N ASN A 259 4.53 -17.88 -27.41
CA ASN A 259 5.37 -18.99 -27.85
C ASN A 259 4.56 -20.27 -28.04
N GLU A 260 3.62 -20.55 -27.15
CA GLU A 260 2.68 -21.67 -27.24
C GLU A 260 1.68 -21.47 -28.38
N ALA A 261 1.18 -20.25 -28.60
CA ALA A 261 0.19 -19.95 -29.63
C ALA A 261 0.74 -20.06 -31.07
N ILE A 262 1.97 -19.59 -31.31
CA ILE A 262 2.56 -19.48 -32.67
C ILE A 262 2.58 -20.82 -33.45
N PRO A 263 3.02 -21.96 -32.88
CA PRO A 263 3.00 -23.27 -33.53
C PRO A 263 1.64 -23.67 -34.09
N HIS A 264 0.54 -23.29 -33.43
CA HIS A 264 -0.83 -23.61 -33.85
C HIS A 264 -1.26 -22.89 -35.14
N PHE A 265 -0.71 -21.69 -35.39
CA PHE A 265 -1.02 -20.90 -36.59
C PHE A 265 -0.04 -21.15 -37.75
N LYS A 266 1.20 -21.58 -37.45
CA LYS A 266 2.27 -21.77 -38.45
C LYS A 266 1.92 -22.73 -39.60
N LYS A 267 1.06 -23.72 -39.36
CA LYS A 267 0.73 -24.77 -40.35
C LYS A 267 -0.33 -24.32 -41.39
N LYS A 268 -1.01 -23.19 -41.18
CA LYS A 268 -2.20 -22.80 -41.94
C LYS A 268 -2.01 -21.45 -42.64
N LYS A 269 -2.03 -21.44 -43.99
CA LYS A 269 -1.81 -20.23 -44.81
C LYS A 269 -2.79 -19.09 -44.54
N GLU A 270 -4.01 -19.41 -44.13
CA GLU A 270 -5.09 -18.44 -43.82
C GLU A 270 -4.77 -17.55 -42.61
N PHE A 271 -3.85 -17.95 -41.72
CA PHE A 271 -3.50 -17.19 -40.52
C PHE A 271 -2.23 -16.34 -40.69
N LYS A 272 -1.75 -16.10 -41.91
CA LYS A 272 -0.49 -15.38 -42.14
C LYS A 272 -0.48 -13.97 -41.53
N GLU A 273 -1.57 -13.22 -41.67
CA GLU A 273 -1.71 -11.88 -41.08
C GLU A 273 -1.81 -11.94 -39.55
N LYS A 274 -2.63 -12.85 -39.02
CA LYS A 274 -2.75 -13.07 -37.57
C LYS A 274 -1.41 -13.49 -36.95
N LEU A 275 -0.65 -14.33 -37.63
CA LEU A 275 0.67 -14.78 -37.20
C LEU A 275 1.68 -13.62 -37.19
N ALA A 276 1.62 -12.71 -38.17
CA ALA A 276 2.44 -11.50 -38.17
C ALA A 276 2.10 -10.57 -37.00
N ILE A 277 0.82 -10.41 -36.67
CA ILE A 277 0.36 -9.63 -35.50
C ILE A 277 0.86 -10.27 -34.20
N ILE A 278 0.63 -11.58 -34.02
CA ILE A 278 1.08 -12.31 -32.82
C ILE A 278 2.61 -12.25 -32.66
N GLN A 279 3.36 -12.39 -33.74
CA GLN A 279 4.82 -12.24 -33.69
C GLN A 279 5.23 -10.81 -33.32
N SER A 280 4.56 -9.80 -33.87
CA SER A 280 4.80 -8.40 -33.51
C SER A 280 4.56 -8.14 -32.03
N TRP A 281 3.46 -8.64 -31.47
CA TRP A 281 3.16 -8.49 -30.05
C TRP A 281 4.14 -9.27 -29.18
N LYS A 282 4.40 -10.54 -29.49
CA LYS A 282 5.44 -11.32 -28.81
C LYS A 282 6.76 -10.56 -28.70
N HIS A 283 7.24 -10.00 -29.80
CA HIS A 283 8.51 -9.26 -29.81
C HIS A 283 8.44 -7.95 -29.02
N ASN A 284 7.29 -7.28 -29.01
CA ASN A 284 7.08 -6.11 -28.16
C ASN A 284 7.09 -6.47 -26.67
N THR A 285 6.30 -7.46 -26.27
CA THR A 285 6.16 -7.97 -24.90
C THR A 285 7.50 -8.48 -24.36
N ALA A 286 8.21 -9.33 -25.12
CA ALA A 286 9.53 -9.82 -24.75
C ALA A 286 10.56 -8.68 -24.63
N GLY A 287 10.50 -7.70 -25.54
CA GLY A 287 11.36 -6.52 -25.46
C GLY A 287 11.07 -5.67 -24.23
N LEU A 288 9.80 -5.50 -23.86
CA LEU A 288 9.39 -4.76 -22.66
C LEU A 288 9.82 -5.48 -21.38
N SER A 289 9.66 -6.82 -21.28
CA SER A 289 10.18 -7.61 -20.14
C SER A 289 11.65 -7.26 -19.86
N GLU A 290 12.47 -7.29 -20.90
CA GLU A 290 13.91 -7.01 -20.83
C GLU A 290 14.21 -5.55 -20.48
N VAL A 291 13.40 -4.59 -20.94
CA VAL A 291 13.51 -3.17 -20.51
C VAL A 291 13.25 -3.05 -19.02
N TYR A 292 12.15 -3.62 -18.53
CA TYR A 292 11.79 -3.54 -17.12
C TYR A 292 12.83 -4.21 -16.22
N LEU A 293 13.34 -5.38 -16.62
CA LEU A 293 14.46 -6.04 -15.94
C LEU A 293 15.73 -5.17 -15.94
N ALA A 294 16.04 -4.53 -17.06
CA ALA A 294 17.19 -3.62 -17.16
C ALA A 294 17.05 -2.40 -16.22
N MET A 295 15.83 -1.88 -16.07
CA MET A 295 15.53 -0.79 -15.15
C MET A 295 15.65 -1.23 -13.69
N THR A 296 15.19 -2.43 -13.33
CA THR A 296 15.39 -3.00 -11.99
C THR A 296 16.87 -3.09 -11.64
N TYR A 297 17.70 -3.66 -12.52
CA TYR A 297 19.15 -3.71 -12.32
C TYR A 297 19.77 -2.31 -12.21
N ASN A 298 19.26 -1.35 -12.98
CA ASN A 298 19.73 0.03 -12.91
C ASN A 298 19.46 0.68 -11.55
N ASP A 299 18.26 0.52 -11.01
CA ASP A 299 17.88 1.13 -9.73
C ASP A 299 18.72 0.57 -8.58
N ILE A 300 18.97 -0.75 -8.60
CA ILE A 300 19.88 -1.41 -7.65
C ILE A 300 21.32 -0.91 -7.87
N ALA A 301 21.77 -0.77 -9.12
CA ALA A 301 23.10 -0.23 -9.42
C ALA A 301 23.27 1.20 -8.91
N ASP A 302 22.26 2.05 -9.08
CA ASP A 302 22.26 3.43 -8.58
C ASP A 302 22.32 3.44 -7.04
N ALA A 303 21.60 2.54 -6.35
CA ALA A 303 21.66 2.38 -4.89
C ALA A 303 23.05 1.92 -4.41
N GLN A 304 23.66 0.95 -5.08
CA GLN A 304 25.00 0.46 -4.78
C GLN A 304 26.07 1.54 -5.04
N MET A 305 25.95 2.28 -6.14
CA MET A 305 26.85 3.39 -6.48
C MET A 305 26.78 4.50 -5.41
N ARG A 306 25.58 4.85 -4.94
CA ARG A 306 25.38 5.81 -3.84
C ARG A 306 25.89 5.29 -2.49
N SER A 307 25.99 3.98 -2.33
CA SER A 307 26.57 3.36 -1.13
C SER A 307 28.10 3.21 -1.22
N GLY A 308 28.71 3.62 -2.34
CA GLY A 308 30.15 3.48 -2.58
C GLY A 308 30.60 2.08 -3.04
N ASN A 309 29.66 1.16 -3.27
CA ASN A 309 29.93 -0.20 -3.72
C ASN A 309 30.13 -0.26 -5.24
N LEU A 310 31.21 0.34 -5.72
CA LEU A 310 31.45 0.57 -7.16
C LEU A 310 31.65 -0.70 -7.98
N GLU A 311 32.19 -1.76 -7.38
CA GLU A 311 32.35 -3.04 -8.06
C GLU A 311 30.99 -3.69 -8.35
N ASP A 312 30.08 -3.68 -7.38
CA ASP A 312 28.74 -4.25 -7.54
C ASP A 312 27.86 -3.38 -8.42
N ALA A 313 27.92 -2.05 -8.25
CA ALA A 313 27.26 -1.12 -9.16
C ALA A 313 27.72 -1.34 -10.61
N SER A 314 29.02 -1.55 -10.83
CA SER A 314 29.58 -1.83 -12.15
C SER A 314 29.03 -3.13 -12.77
N LYS A 315 28.95 -4.22 -11.99
CA LYS A 315 28.38 -5.50 -12.43
C LYS A 315 26.89 -5.34 -12.77
N LEU A 316 26.13 -4.66 -11.92
CA LEU A 316 24.70 -4.42 -12.13
C LEU A 316 24.42 -3.53 -13.35
N TYR A 317 25.19 -2.47 -13.58
CA TYR A 317 25.08 -1.67 -14.82
C TYR A 317 25.45 -2.48 -16.07
N ALA A 318 26.35 -3.47 -15.96
CA ALA A 318 26.64 -4.39 -17.05
C ALA A 318 25.44 -5.29 -17.33
N SER A 319 24.83 -5.88 -16.29
CA SER A 319 23.60 -6.67 -16.40
C SER A 319 22.44 -5.85 -17.02
N ALA A 320 22.26 -4.61 -16.58
CA ALA A 320 21.29 -3.68 -17.16
C ALA A 320 21.58 -3.41 -18.65
N SER A 321 22.85 -3.17 -19.01
CA SER A 321 23.25 -2.99 -20.42
C SER A 321 22.96 -4.23 -21.27
N GLU A 322 23.19 -5.43 -20.74
CA GLU A 322 22.91 -6.67 -21.44
C GLU A 322 21.41 -6.88 -21.67
N ALA A 323 20.59 -6.62 -20.65
CA ALA A 323 19.13 -6.68 -20.73
C ALA A 323 18.58 -5.68 -21.76
N PHE A 324 18.99 -4.40 -21.74
CA PHE A 324 18.65 -3.45 -22.81
C PHE A 324 19.13 -3.91 -24.21
N GLY A 325 20.25 -4.63 -24.28
CA GLY A 325 20.73 -5.24 -25.51
C GLY A 325 19.90 -6.42 -26.01
N ARG A 326 19.23 -7.17 -25.12
CA ARG A 326 18.25 -8.19 -25.48
C ARG A 326 16.93 -7.53 -25.92
N ALA A 327 16.46 -6.52 -25.19
CA ALA A 327 15.31 -5.71 -25.58
C ALA A 327 15.45 -5.12 -26.99
N GLU A 328 16.59 -4.48 -27.27
CA GLU A 328 16.92 -3.94 -28.59
C GLU A 328 16.78 -4.99 -29.71
N LYS A 329 17.24 -6.23 -29.48
CA LYS A 329 17.14 -7.30 -30.47
C LYS A 329 15.68 -7.68 -30.72
N CYS A 330 14.89 -7.82 -29.66
CA CYS A 330 13.46 -8.12 -29.76
C CYS A 330 12.73 -7.05 -30.58
N PHE A 331 12.92 -5.77 -30.26
CA PHE A 331 12.25 -4.67 -30.97
C PHE A 331 12.69 -4.56 -32.44
N ARG A 332 13.95 -4.82 -32.77
CA ARG A 332 14.45 -4.74 -34.17
C ARG A 332 13.83 -5.77 -35.11
N GLU A 333 13.29 -6.86 -34.59
CA GLU A 333 12.61 -7.87 -35.41
C GLU A 333 11.30 -7.34 -36.02
N VAL A 334 10.79 -6.20 -35.53
CA VAL A 334 9.53 -5.58 -35.95
C VAL A 334 9.74 -4.11 -36.35
N LEU A 335 9.45 -3.78 -37.61
CA LEU A 335 9.65 -2.42 -38.15
C LEU A 335 8.93 -1.31 -37.36
N THR A 336 7.73 -1.57 -36.83
CA THR A 336 6.96 -0.58 -36.07
C THR A 336 7.55 -0.29 -34.69
N LEU A 337 8.43 -1.15 -34.17
CA LEU A 337 9.07 -1.01 -32.87
C LEU A 337 10.48 -0.41 -32.97
N GLN A 338 10.87 0.06 -34.16
CA GLN A 338 12.18 0.68 -34.39
C GLN A 338 12.49 1.85 -33.42
N PRO A 339 11.54 2.73 -33.05
CA PRO A 339 11.80 3.75 -32.02
C PRO A 339 12.20 3.15 -30.67
N ASN A 340 11.53 2.07 -30.23
CA ASN A 340 11.85 1.38 -28.98
C ASN A 340 13.21 0.70 -29.05
N ALA A 341 13.57 0.14 -30.22
CA ALA A 341 14.89 -0.42 -30.46
C ALA A 341 15.99 0.64 -30.39
N ASP A 342 15.76 1.82 -30.97
CA ASP A 342 16.71 2.92 -30.95
C ASP A 342 16.89 3.48 -29.54
N GLN A 343 15.81 3.61 -28.76
CA GLN A 343 15.87 3.99 -27.35
C GLN A 343 16.62 2.96 -26.51
N SER A 344 16.28 1.67 -26.63
CA SER A 344 16.98 0.57 -25.92
C SER A 344 18.47 0.53 -26.26
N ARG A 345 18.86 0.86 -27.50
CA ARG A 345 20.28 0.98 -27.89
C ARG A 345 20.97 2.13 -27.14
N VAL A 346 20.31 3.29 -27.05
CA VAL A 346 20.85 4.45 -26.32
C VAL A 346 21.03 4.11 -24.85
N ASP A 347 20.03 3.48 -24.22
CA ASP A 347 20.08 3.10 -22.80
C ASP A 347 21.16 2.06 -22.53
N LYS A 348 21.25 1.02 -23.37
CA LYS A 348 22.35 0.05 -23.38
C LYS A 348 23.71 0.71 -23.42
N GLU A 349 23.94 1.64 -24.34
CA GLU A 349 25.23 2.34 -24.47
C GLU A 349 25.53 3.17 -23.21
N GLN A 350 24.53 3.89 -22.68
CA GLN A 350 24.66 4.67 -21.47
C GLN A 350 24.99 3.81 -20.24
N LYS A 351 24.28 2.69 -20.02
CA LYS A 351 24.56 1.80 -18.88
C LYS A 351 25.92 1.10 -19.01
N LYS A 352 26.33 0.76 -20.23
CA LYS A 352 27.70 0.28 -20.49
C LYS A 352 28.75 1.34 -20.19
N ALA A 353 28.48 2.62 -20.47
CA ALA A 353 29.37 3.70 -20.11
C ALA A 353 29.51 3.82 -18.58
N LEU A 354 28.40 3.74 -17.83
CA LEU A 354 28.39 3.75 -16.36
C LEU A 354 29.16 2.58 -15.76
N SER A 355 28.95 1.35 -16.26
CA SER A 355 29.72 0.16 -15.82
C SER A 355 31.23 0.35 -16.04
N LEU A 356 31.64 0.83 -17.22
CA LEU A 356 33.05 1.09 -17.52
C LEU A 356 33.62 2.21 -16.66
N PHE A 357 32.84 3.24 -16.36
CA PHE A 357 33.20 4.33 -15.48
C PHE A 357 33.42 3.84 -14.05
N CYS A 358 32.45 3.13 -13.46
CA CYS A 358 32.56 2.54 -12.12
C CYS A 358 33.75 1.57 -12.00
N ASN A 359 33.98 0.73 -13.02
CA ASN A 359 35.18 -0.13 -13.08
C ASN A 359 36.50 0.67 -13.09
N ALA A 360 36.53 1.80 -13.80
CA ALA A 360 37.70 2.65 -13.87
C ALA A 360 37.98 3.27 -12.49
N GLU A 361 36.95 3.79 -11.83
CA GLU A 361 37.03 4.39 -10.48
C GLU A 361 37.44 3.36 -9.42
N ALA A 362 36.84 2.16 -9.42
CA ALA A 362 37.24 1.08 -8.51
C ALA A 362 38.72 0.69 -8.68
N SER A 363 39.23 0.71 -9.92
CA SER A 363 40.64 0.43 -10.23
C SER A 363 41.62 1.49 -9.72
N VAL A 364 41.14 2.70 -9.40
CA VAL A 364 41.99 3.81 -8.91
C VAL A 364 42.61 3.46 -7.57
N ARG A 365 41.88 2.76 -6.69
CA ARG A 365 42.41 2.34 -5.39
C ARG A 365 43.65 1.47 -5.55
N SER A 366 43.54 0.40 -6.35
CA SER A 366 44.65 -0.50 -6.66
C SER A 366 45.81 0.24 -7.35
N PHE A 367 45.50 1.17 -8.26
CA PHE A 367 46.51 2.00 -8.91
C PHE A 367 47.29 2.89 -7.91
N THR A 368 46.59 3.55 -6.99
CA THR A 368 47.19 4.40 -5.95
C THR A 368 48.03 3.57 -4.97
N GLU A 369 47.57 2.38 -4.58
CA GLU A 369 48.35 1.45 -3.75
C GLU A 369 49.65 1.02 -4.45
N LEU A 370 49.59 0.70 -5.74
CA LEU A 370 50.77 0.35 -6.56
C LEU A 370 51.75 1.52 -6.68
N ILE A 371 51.27 2.76 -6.78
CA ILE A 371 52.12 3.96 -6.73
C ILE A 371 52.78 4.09 -5.34
N ARG A 372 52.02 3.85 -4.26
CA ARG A 372 52.50 3.97 -2.87
C ARG A 372 53.64 2.98 -2.57
N VAL A 373 53.53 1.73 -3.04
CA VAL A 373 54.61 0.73 -2.94
C VAL A 373 55.69 0.88 -4.03
N ASN A 374 55.61 1.96 -4.83
CA ASN A 374 56.56 2.29 -5.89
C ASN A 374 56.68 1.20 -6.99
N ASN A 375 55.63 0.40 -7.20
CA ASN A 375 55.59 -0.64 -8.23
C ASN A 375 55.19 -0.05 -9.59
N LYS A 376 56.17 0.56 -10.26
CA LYS A 376 55.97 1.31 -11.51
C LYS A 376 55.44 0.46 -12.68
N ALA A 377 55.79 -0.83 -12.73
CA ALA A 377 55.40 -1.71 -13.84
C ALA A 377 53.91 -2.03 -13.78
N GLU A 378 53.42 -2.48 -12.62
CA GLU A 378 52.02 -2.79 -12.41
C GLU A 378 51.15 -1.53 -12.36
N ALA A 379 51.64 -0.43 -11.76
CA ALA A 379 50.92 0.85 -11.79
C ALA A 379 50.66 1.32 -13.23
N LYS A 380 51.63 1.12 -14.14
CA LYS A 380 51.45 1.44 -15.56
C LYS A 380 50.42 0.54 -16.24
N LEU A 381 50.33 -0.73 -15.86
CA LEU A 381 49.30 -1.65 -16.36
C LEU A 381 47.91 -1.24 -15.86
N ALA A 382 47.76 -0.96 -14.57
CA ALA A 382 46.52 -0.46 -13.97
C ALA A 382 46.06 0.84 -14.63
N LEU A 383 46.97 1.82 -14.81
CA LEU A 383 46.67 3.08 -15.50
C LEU A 383 46.22 2.87 -16.95
N ASN A 384 46.83 1.94 -17.68
CA ASN A 384 46.38 1.60 -19.03
C ASN A 384 44.98 0.95 -19.02
N GLY A 385 44.65 0.17 -17.99
CA GLY A 385 43.31 -0.37 -17.74
C GLY A 385 42.28 0.74 -17.54
N ILE A 386 42.57 1.69 -16.64
CA ILE A 386 41.75 2.88 -16.39
C ILE A 386 41.50 3.64 -17.70
N PHE A 387 42.54 3.94 -18.47
CA PHE A 387 42.39 4.61 -19.76
C PHE A 387 41.54 3.84 -20.78
N LYS A 388 41.71 2.53 -20.83
CA LYS A 388 40.95 1.66 -21.73
C LYS A 388 39.47 1.73 -21.42
N ASN A 389 39.10 1.75 -20.14
CA ASN A 389 37.71 1.85 -19.70
C ASN A 389 37.15 3.26 -19.95
N LEU A 390 37.85 4.31 -19.51
CA LEU A 390 37.39 5.70 -19.67
C LEU A 390 37.21 6.10 -21.13
N ARG A 391 38.15 5.77 -22.02
CA ARG A 391 38.02 6.09 -23.46
C ARG A 391 36.90 5.33 -24.16
N LYS A 392 36.53 4.17 -23.64
CA LYS A 392 35.36 3.43 -24.13
C LYS A 392 34.09 4.06 -23.56
N ALA A 393 34.06 4.40 -22.27
CA ALA A 393 32.95 5.07 -21.63
C ALA A 393 32.64 6.42 -22.31
N GLU A 394 33.66 7.24 -22.63
CA GLU A 394 33.50 8.54 -23.29
C GLU A 394 32.76 8.45 -24.63
N LYS A 395 32.99 7.37 -25.39
CA LYS A 395 32.35 7.15 -26.70
C LYS A 395 30.89 6.72 -26.57
N LEU A 396 30.52 6.15 -25.43
CA LEU A 396 29.22 5.53 -25.19
C LEU A 396 28.30 6.43 -24.36
N ALA A 397 28.86 7.28 -23.50
CA ALA A 397 28.11 8.20 -22.66
C ALA A 397 27.24 9.17 -23.47
N LYS A 398 26.01 9.39 -23.00
CA LYS A 398 24.96 10.19 -23.61
C LYS A 398 24.55 11.39 -22.75
N THR A 399 24.73 11.29 -21.43
CA THR A 399 24.43 12.39 -20.50
C THR A 399 25.60 13.35 -20.37
N ARG A 400 25.28 14.62 -20.13
CA ARG A 400 26.29 15.69 -20.01
C ARG A 400 27.16 15.48 -18.79
N GLU A 401 26.55 15.10 -17.68
CA GLU A 401 27.14 14.90 -16.36
C GLU A 401 28.21 13.80 -16.42
N LEU A 402 27.84 12.61 -16.91
CA LEU A 402 28.77 11.48 -17.07
C LEU A 402 29.87 11.79 -18.09
N THR A 403 29.54 12.44 -19.20
CA THR A 403 30.53 12.80 -20.22
C THR A 403 31.56 13.79 -19.68
N SER A 404 31.12 14.76 -18.89
CA SER A 404 32.00 15.74 -18.24
C SER A 404 32.95 15.04 -17.26
N ALA A 405 32.38 14.23 -16.36
CA ALA A 405 33.10 13.38 -15.43
C ALA A 405 34.21 12.55 -16.09
N ILE A 406 33.88 11.80 -17.14
CA ILE A 406 34.85 10.95 -17.86
C ILE A 406 35.97 11.79 -18.50
N LYS A 407 35.63 12.94 -19.08
CA LYS A 407 36.63 13.82 -19.72
C LYS A 407 37.61 14.41 -18.73
N GLU A 408 37.15 14.74 -17.53
CA GLU A 408 38.00 15.20 -16.44
C GLU A 408 38.98 14.11 -16.01
N ASP A 409 38.53 12.87 -15.83
CA ASP A 409 39.43 11.75 -15.52
C ASP A 409 40.46 11.50 -16.60
N ILE A 410 40.05 11.54 -17.87
CA ILE A 410 40.98 11.35 -18.99
C ILE A 410 42.08 12.42 -18.94
N LYS A 411 41.75 13.68 -18.62
CA LYS A 411 42.73 14.75 -18.45
C LYS A 411 43.67 14.46 -17.28
N THR A 412 43.12 14.13 -16.11
CA THR A 412 43.85 13.80 -14.88
C THR A 412 44.85 12.67 -15.12
N TYR A 413 44.36 11.53 -15.62
CA TYR A 413 45.21 10.36 -15.84
C TYR A 413 46.21 10.57 -16.98
N THR A 414 45.96 11.50 -17.92
CA THR A 414 46.94 11.87 -18.96
C THR A 414 48.11 12.63 -18.35
N PHE A 415 47.82 13.56 -17.45
CA PHE A 415 48.84 14.26 -16.69
C PHE A 415 49.65 13.29 -15.80
N VAL A 416 48.99 12.40 -15.07
CA VAL A 416 49.60 11.33 -14.26
C VAL A 416 50.53 10.46 -15.09
N LYS A 417 50.07 10.04 -16.28
CA LYS A 417 50.88 9.23 -17.22
C LYS A 417 52.17 9.93 -17.61
N ASP A 418 52.13 11.24 -17.82
CA ASP A 418 53.31 12.01 -18.19
C ASP A 418 54.26 12.23 -17.00
N LEU A 419 53.74 12.39 -15.79
CA LEU A 419 54.55 12.39 -14.56
C LEU A 419 55.26 11.05 -14.32
N MET A 420 54.56 9.92 -14.54
CA MET A 420 55.16 8.59 -14.44
C MET A 420 56.30 8.38 -15.46
N LYS A 421 56.24 9.02 -16.64
CA LYS A 421 57.34 8.97 -17.62
C LYS A 421 58.53 9.85 -17.22
N LYS A 422 58.27 11.03 -16.64
CA LYS A 422 59.31 12.03 -16.28
C LYS A 422 60.04 11.68 -14.98
N SER A 423 59.38 10.98 -14.05
CA SER A 423 59.98 10.55 -12.79
C SER A 423 61.07 9.48 -13.01
N LYS A 424 62.31 9.85 -12.72
CA LYS A 424 63.46 8.92 -12.69
C LYS A 424 63.63 8.21 -11.34
N GLY A 425 62.93 8.65 -10.30
CA GLY A 425 62.97 8.12 -8.92
C GLY A 425 61.61 7.62 -8.42
N SER A 426 61.29 7.85 -7.14
CA SER A 426 60.00 7.46 -6.55
C SER A 426 58.82 8.08 -7.30
N ILE A 427 57.78 7.28 -7.56
CA ILE A 427 56.51 7.76 -8.13
C ILE A 427 55.50 8.16 -7.05
N SER A 428 55.83 8.04 -5.75
CA SER A 428 54.90 8.31 -4.64
C SER A 428 54.27 9.71 -4.67
N GLY A 429 55.03 10.74 -5.07
CA GLY A 429 54.51 12.13 -5.17
C GLY A 429 53.51 12.37 -6.31
N ILE A 430 53.16 11.33 -7.09
CA ILE A 430 52.07 11.39 -8.07
C ILE A 430 50.70 11.26 -7.37
N ILE A 431 50.66 10.66 -6.17
CA ILE A 431 49.43 10.50 -5.38
C ILE A 431 48.82 11.88 -5.10
N ASP A 432 49.62 12.85 -4.64
CA ASP A 432 49.18 14.22 -4.38
C ASP A 432 48.52 14.90 -5.59
N GLN A 433 48.92 14.52 -6.81
CA GLN A 433 48.36 15.06 -8.05
C GLN A 433 47.04 14.37 -8.43
N ILE A 434 46.88 13.09 -8.07
CA ILE A 434 45.61 12.36 -8.22
C ILE A 434 44.61 12.91 -7.22
N GLU A 435 45.02 13.10 -5.96
CA GLU A 435 44.20 13.71 -4.89
C GLU A 435 43.78 15.13 -5.27
N PHE A 436 44.70 16.00 -5.70
CA PHE A 436 44.37 17.35 -6.14
C PHE A 436 43.32 17.40 -7.28
N ALA A 437 43.43 16.47 -8.24
CA ALA A 437 42.48 16.41 -9.34
C ALA A 437 41.11 15.87 -8.90
N LYS A 438 41.08 14.93 -7.94
CA LYS A 438 39.85 14.47 -7.29
C LYS A 438 39.18 15.61 -6.54
N ASP A 439 39.93 16.40 -5.76
CA ASP A 439 39.42 17.56 -5.02
C ASP A 439 38.77 18.61 -5.94
N LEU A 440 39.40 18.90 -7.07
CA LEU A 440 38.85 19.86 -8.05
C LEU A 440 37.52 19.37 -8.63
N ARG A 441 37.43 18.09 -8.95
CA ARG A 441 36.21 17.45 -9.47
C ARG A 441 35.12 17.34 -8.42
N LYS A 442 35.50 16.97 -7.19
CA LYS A 442 34.64 16.97 -6.01
C LYS A 442 33.96 18.34 -5.86
N THR A 443 34.74 19.43 -5.91
CA THR A 443 34.24 20.80 -5.81
C THR A 443 33.20 21.12 -6.90
N GLY A 444 33.45 20.73 -8.15
CA GLY A 444 32.51 20.94 -9.27
C GLY A 444 31.19 20.17 -9.08
N LEU A 445 31.28 18.89 -8.72
CA LEU A 445 30.09 18.05 -8.48
C LEU A 445 29.28 18.52 -7.27
N ILE A 446 29.94 18.99 -6.20
CA ILE A 446 29.25 19.59 -5.05
C ILE A 446 28.45 20.82 -5.48
N GLN A 447 28.99 21.67 -6.36
CA GLN A 447 28.27 22.83 -6.90
C GLN A 447 27.07 22.41 -7.74
N ASP A 448 27.23 21.41 -8.61
CA ASP A 448 26.13 20.89 -9.44
C ASP A 448 25.00 20.33 -8.59
N VAL A 449 25.31 19.48 -7.61
CA VAL A 449 24.32 18.93 -6.67
C VAL A 449 23.66 20.05 -5.87
N SER A 450 24.44 20.99 -5.32
CA SER A 450 23.90 22.09 -4.52
C SER A 450 22.94 22.95 -5.33
N LYS A 451 23.27 23.25 -6.59
CA LYS A 451 22.40 23.99 -7.50
C LYS A 451 21.08 23.26 -7.74
N SER A 452 21.12 21.95 -8.02
CA SER A 452 19.91 21.13 -8.17
C SER A 452 19.06 21.12 -6.91
N LEU A 453 19.67 21.05 -5.72
CA LEU A 453 18.95 21.09 -4.45
C LEU A 453 18.32 22.46 -4.17
N ASP A 454 19.00 23.56 -4.52
CA ASP A 454 18.47 24.90 -4.36
C ASP A 454 17.28 25.15 -5.30
N GLU A 455 17.36 24.67 -6.56
CA GLU A 455 16.25 24.69 -7.51
C GLU A 455 15.05 23.88 -7.02
N ALA A 456 15.29 22.67 -6.51
CA ALA A 456 14.26 21.82 -5.92
C ALA A 456 13.60 22.47 -4.69
N THR A 457 14.39 23.07 -3.80
CA THR A 457 13.89 23.76 -2.60
C THR A 457 13.00 24.95 -2.98
N ALA A 458 13.38 25.72 -3.99
CA ALA A 458 12.59 26.87 -4.46
C ALA A 458 11.24 26.48 -5.07
N GLN A 459 11.11 25.26 -5.58
CA GLN A 459 9.91 24.76 -6.24
C GLN A 459 9.04 23.86 -5.35
N LEU A 460 9.59 23.34 -4.24
CA LEU A 460 8.99 22.32 -3.38
C LEU A 460 7.52 22.57 -3.06
N SER A 461 7.16 23.78 -2.64
CA SER A 461 5.80 24.11 -2.21
C SER A 461 4.83 24.43 -3.34
N ARG A 462 5.34 24.77 -4.54
CA ARG A 462 4.54 25.25 -5.68
C ARG A 462 4.36 24.18 -6.75
N LYS A 463 5.42 23.42 -7.02
CA LYS A 463 5.52 22.42 -8.07
C LYS A 463 6.41 21.26 -7.63
N PRO A 464 5.89 20.34 -6.78
CA PRO A 464 6.65 19.20 -6.30
C PRO A 464 7.18 18.28 -7.41
N SER A 465 6.46 18.19 -8.54
CA SER A 465 6.90 17.41 -9.71
C SER A 465 8.16 17.98 -10.38
N GLU A 466 8.24 19.29 -10.60
CA GLU A 466 9.45 19.94 -11.13
C GLU A 466 10.61 19.83 -10.12
N SER A 467 10.30 19.85 -8.81
CA SER A 467 11.28 19.64 -7.74
C SER A 467 11.86 18.22 -7.77
N LEU A 468 11.03 17.21 -8.06
CA LEU A 468 11.47 15.82 -8.17
C LEU A 468 12.46 15.63 -9.34
N GLU A 469 12.22 16.28 -10.48
CA GLU A 469 13.14 16.25 -11.62
C GLU A 469 14.48 16.91 -11.30
N ALA A 470 14.48 18.08 -10.64
CA ALA A 470 15.71 18.71 -10.17
C ALA A 470 16.48 17.81 -9.19
N ILE A 471 15.80 17.11 -8.27
CA ILE A 471 16.42 16.14 -7.37
C ILE A 471 16.98 14.94 -8.13
N ARG A 472 16.30 14.44 -9.18
CA ARG A 472 16.82 13.36 -10.03
C ARG A 472 18.14 13.76 -10.70
N GLU A 473 18.24 14.99 -11.21
CA GLU A 473 19.50 15.52 -11.74
C GLU A 473 20.58 15.63 -10.67
N GLY A 474 20.23 16.11 -9.47
CA GLY A 474 21.12 16.17 -8.32
C GLY A 474 21.62 14.78 -7.89
N LEU A 475 20.75 13.77 -7.87
CA LEU A 475 21.10 12.38 -7.51
C LEU A 475 22.07 11.74 -8.51
N ASN A 476 21.97 12.07 -9.80
CA ASN A 476 22.94 11.61 -10.80
C ASN A 476 24.33 12.18 -10.51
N SER A 477 24.42 13.48 -10.22
CA SER A 477 25.68 14.15 -9.88
C SER A 477 26.24 13.67 -8.55
N LEU A 478 25.38 13.44 -7.55
CA LEU A 478 25.75 12.88 -6.25
C LEU A 478 26.27 11.44 -6.37
N GLY A 479 25.68 10.61 -7.24
CA GLY A 479 26.19 9.27 -7.50
C GLY A 479 27.59 9.28 -8.10
N LEU A 480 27.88 10.22 -9.01
CA LEU A 480 29.24 10.43 -9.53
C LEU A 480 30.20 10.96 -8.46
N LEU A 481 29.73 11.82 -7.55
CA LEU A 481 30.52 12.33 -6.43
C LEU A 481 30.92 11.21 -5.46
N LEU A 482 29.95 10.38 -5.07
CA LEU A 482 30.16 9.24 -4.16
C LEU A 482 31.06 8.16 -4.75
N SER A 483 31.25 8.12 -6.08
CA SER A 483 32.24 7.24 -6.70
C SER A 483 33.70 7.73 -6.61
N LEU A 484 33.94 9.01 -6.29
CA LEU A 484 35.29 9.59 -6.33
C LEU A 484 36.08 9.38 -5.04
N GLU A 485 35.38 9.30 -3.90
CA GLU A 485 35.99 9.32 -2.59
C GLU A 485 35.19 8.50 -1.59
N ALA A 486 35.87 7.96 -0.57
CA ALA A 486 35.18 7.44 0.59
C ALA A 486 34.45 8.60 1.27
N GLU A 487 33.20 8.38 1.67
CA GLU A 487 32.32 9.42 2.20
C GLU A 487 33.01 10.26 3.31
N ASP A 488 33.34 11.52 3.00
CA ASP A 488 33.78 12.49 4.00
C ASP A 488 32.59 13.31 4.52
N GLU A 489 32.84 14.14 5.54
CA GLU A 489 31.78 14.89 6.23
C GLU A 489 30.99 15.81 5.30
N GLU A 490 31.64 16.41 4.31
CA GLU A 490 31.01 17.33 3.35
C GLU A 490 30.11 16.57 2.37
N VAL A 491 30.61 15.47 1.79
CA VAL A 491 29.83 14.62 0.88
C VAL A 491 28.69 13.93 1.61
N GLY A 492 28.92 13.48 2.85
CA GLY A 492 27.88 12.86 3.68
C GLY A 492 26.78 13.83 4.06
N ASN A 493 27.11 15.08 4.41
CA ASN A 493 26.13 16.14 4.62
C ASN A 493 25.32 16.43 3.36
N LEU A 494 25.96 16.46 2.19
CA LEU A 494 25.29 16.68 0.92
C LEU A 494 24.36 15.51 0.54
N ARG A 495 24.77 14.26 0.79
CA ARG A 495 23.92 13.07 0.64
C ARG A 495 22.70 13.18 1.52
N ASN A 496 22.89 13.46 2.82
CA ASN A 496 21.80 13.55 3.78
C ASN A 496 20.86 14.72 3.44
N ARG A 497 21.37 15.86 2.99
CA ARG A 497 20.54 16.99 2.49
C ARG A 497 19.74 16.60 1.25
N THR A 498 20.33 15.83 0.33
CA THR A 498 19.63 15.33 -0.87
C THR A 498 18.51 14.36 -0.51
N LEU A 499 18.77 13.43 0.41
CA LEU A 499 17.78 12.46 0.89
C LEU A 499 16.66 13.13 1.72
N ALA A 500 17.01 14.11 2.55
CA ALA A 500 16.05 14.94 3.28
C ALA A 500 15.07 15.62 2.31
N LEU A 501 15.61 16.30 1.29
CA LEU A 501 14.78 17.02 0.31
C LEU A 501 13.96 16.08 -0.57
N LEU A 502 14.52 14.93 -0.97
CA LEU A 502 13.79 13.90 -1.72
C LEU A 502 12.56 13.42 -0.93
N ASN A 503 12.75 13.04 0.34
CA ASN A 503 11.66 12.55 1.16
C ASN A 503 10.67 13.66 1.54
N ASN A 504 11.11 14.92 1.64
CA ASN A 504 10.22 16.07 1.80
C ASN A 504 9.35 16.31 0.55
N VAL A 505 9.92 16.21 -0.66
CA VAL A 505 9.12 16.23 -1.90
C VAL A 505 8.09 15.11 -1.92
N LYS A 506 8.46 13.90 -1.49
CA LYS A 506 7.52 12.77 -1.41
C LYS A 506 6.39 13.05 -0.43
N TYR A 507 6.71 13.55 0.75
CA TYR A 507 5.71 14.02 1.71
C TYR A 507 4.77 15.06 1.07
N MET A 508 5.31 16.06 0.36
CA MET A 508 4.50 17.11 -0.28
C MET A 508 3.58 16.56 -1.38
N ILE A 509 4.05 15.62 -2.20
CA ILE A 509 3.23 14.95 -3.22
C ILE A 509 2.10 14.16 -2.54
N GLN A 510 2.45 13.41 -1.49
CA GLN A 510 1.50 12.60 -0.74
C GLN A 510 0.44 13.45 -0.04
N PHE A 511 0.84 14.57 0.54
CA PHE A 511 -0.05 15.55 1.15
C PHE A 511 -1.03 16.16 0.13
N GLN A 512 -0.55 16.48 -1.09
CA GLN A 512 -1.44 16.99 -2.15
C GLN A 512 -2.48 15.94 -2.53
N LEU A 513 -2.08 14.70 -2.69
CA LEU A 513 -3.02 13.63 -3.00
C LEU A 513 -3.99 13.36 -1.85
N SER A 514 -3.50 13.28 -0.61
CA SER A 514 -4.33 13.03 0.57
C SER A 514 -5.35 14.16 0.80
N SER A 515 -5.13 15.35 0.23
CA SER A 515 -6.10 16.44 0.21
C SER A 515 -7.22 16.29 -0.84
N HIS A 516 -6.97 15.51 -1.90
CA HIS A 516 -8.00 15.14 -2.89
C HIS A 516 -8.85 13.96 -2.45
N LEU A 517 -8.33 13.15 -1.52
CA LEU A 517 -9.04 12.05 -0.88
C LEU A 517 -9.82 12.59 0.34
N GLN A 518 -11.12 12.31 0.44
CA GLN A 518 -11.94 12.87 1.53
C GLN A 518 -12.12 11.93 2.74
N GLN A 519 -12.29 10.63 2.51
CA GLN A 519 -12.52 9.61 3.55
C GLN A 519 -12.28 8.20 2.97
N GLY A 520 -12.26 7.17 3.82
CA GLY A 520 -12.18 5.77 3.41
C GLY A 520 -10.77 5.17 3.46
N VAL A 521 -10.63 3.93 2.98
CA VAL A 521 -9.39 3.16 3.15
C VAL A 521 -8.20 3.77 2.40
N ARG A 522 -8.42 4.27 1.17
CA ARG A 522 -7.40 5.00 0.40
C ARG A 522 -6.92 6.25 1.11
N PHE A 523 -7.83 6.98 1.76
CA PHE A 523 -7.47 8.15 2.55
C PHE A 523 -6.62 7.77 3.77
N ILE A 524 -7.04 6.75 4.53
CA ILE A 524 -6.30 6.23 5.70
C ILE A 524 -4.88 5.85 5.30
N LEU A 525 -4.73 5.07 4.23
CA LEU A 525 -3.43 4.62 3.78
C LEU A 525 -2.58 5.76 3.22
N SER A 526 -3.20 6.70 2.49
CA SER A 526 -2.48 7.86 1.98
C SER A 526 -1.88 8.70 3.12
N ARG A 527 -2.60 8.85 4.22
CA ARG A 527 -2.14 9.54 5.44
C ARG A 527 -1.07 8.77 6.22
N ILE A 528 -1.15 7.44 6.24
CA ILE A 528 -0.07 6.58 6.76
C ILE A 528 1.24 6.85 5.99
N LEU A 529 1.19 6.89 4.66
CA LEU A 529 2.37 7.13 3.83
C LEU A 529 2.90 8.57 3.99
N GLU A 530 2.00 9.54 4.17
CA GLU A 530 2.36 10.92 4.50
C GLU A 530 3.20 10.97 5.79
N ASN A 531 2.77 10.25 6.84
CA ASN A 531 3.54 10.11 8.08
C ASN A 531 4.92 9.47 7.85
N LEU A 532 4.97 8.35 7.11
CA LEU A 532 6.22 7.63 6.87
C LEU A 532 7.24 8.48 6.10
N HIS A 533 6.80 9.19 5.05
CA HIS A 533 7.67 10.09 4.29
C HIS A 533 8.15 11.27 5.12
N ALA A 534 7.27 11.85 5.96
CA ALA A 534 7.64 12.93 6.86
C ALA A 534 8.65 12.46 7.92
N ALA A 535 8.46 11.28 8.49
CA ALA A 535 9.38 10.68 9.47
C ALA A 535 10.75 10.37 8.86
N GLU A 536 10.77 9.82 7.64
CA GLU A 536 12.02 9.54 6.92
C GLU A 536 12.76 10.86 6.60
N ALA A 537 12.06 11.87 6.07
CA ALA A 537 12.62 13.18 5.81
C ALA A 537 13.18 13.82 7.09
N ALA A 538 12.42 13.79 8.19
CA ALA A 538 12.83 14.33 9.48
C ALA A 538 14.10 13.66 10.01
N SER A 539 14.25 12.34 9.82
CA SER A 539 15.46 11.62 10.22
C SER A 539 16.71 12.19 9.55
N TYR A 540 16.63 12.53 8.25
CA TYR A 540 17.75 13.13 7.52
C TYR A 540 17.96 14.61 7.85
N TYR A 541 16.88 15.40 8.04
CA TYR A 541 17.01 16.80 8.49
C TYR A 541 17.70 16.90 9.85
N LYS A 542 17.38 15.97 10.77
CA LYS A 542 18.07 15.88 12.06
C LYS A 542 19.56 15.57 11.91
N VAL A 543 19.93 14.68 10.99
CA VAL A 543 21.34 14.33 10.74
C VAL A 543 22.13 15.52 10.19
N ILE A 544 21.54 16.38 9.36
CA ILE A 544 22.19 17.60 8.84
C ILE A 544 22.10 18.81 9.79
N GLY A 545 21.54 18.63 11.00
CA GLY A 545 21.47 19.68 12.03
C GLY A 545 20.29 20.65 11.91
N ASP A 546 19.31 20.37 11.03
CA ASP A 546 18.08 21.16 10.90
C ASP A 546 16.98 20.56 11.79
N GLU A 547 17.10 20.78 13.10
CA GLU A 547 16.17 20.24 14.09
C GLU A 547 14.76 20.85 13.99
N GLU A 548 14.65 22.11 13.54
CA GLU A 548 13.37 22.80 13.41
C GLU A 548 12.52 22.14 12.32
N THR A 549 13.05 21.99 11.10
CA THR A 549 12.35 21.32 10.00
C THR A 549 12.07 19.85 10.34
N ALA A 550 13.00 19.16 11.02
CA ALA A 550 12.80 17.77 11.44
C ALA A 550 11.62 17.63 12.43
N LEU A 551 11.53 18.50 13.44
CA LEU A 551 10.42 18.51 14.39
C LEU A 551 9.11 18.89 13.71
N GLU A 552 9.13 19.87 12.80
CA GLU A 552 7.95 20.27 12.02
C GLU A 552 7.38 19.09 11.23
N LEU A 553 8.23 18.36 10.50
CA LEU A 553 7.83 17.19 9.72
C LEU A 553 7.30 16.04 10.59
N LEU A 554 7.93 15.75 11.74
CA LEU A 554 7.42 14.73 12.66
C LEU A 554 6.02 15.08 13.16
N ASP A 555 5.80 16.35 13.50
CA ASP A 555 4.50 16.82 13.97
C ASP A 555 3.44 16.83 12.86
N LEU A 556 3.79 17.21 11.63
CA LEU A 556 2.91 17.09 10.47
C LEU A 556 2.56 15.62 10.19
N GLY A 557 3.53 14.72 10.29
CA GLY A 557 3.29 13.27 10.18
C GLY A 557 2.35 12.75 11.26
N ARG A 558 2.49 13.19 12.52
CA ARG A 558 1.56 12.85 13.61
C ARG A 558 0.14 13.35 13.35
N LEU A 559 -0.01 14.55 12.81
CA LEU A 559 -1.32 15.07 12.39
C LEU A 559 -1.95 14.19 11.31
N ALA A 560 -1.18 13.75 10.32
CA ALA A 560 -1.67 12.85 9.28
C ALA A 560 -2.15 11.52 9.87
N LEU A 561 -1.35 10.90 10.76
CA LEU A 561 -1.68 9.62 11.40
C LEU A 561 -2.87 9.74 12.38
N ALA A 562 -2.97 10.83 13.13
CA ALA A 562 -4.16 11.10 13.95
C ALA A 562 -5.43 11.22 13.07
N THR A 563 -5.30 11.82 11.90
CA THR A 563 -6.42 11.98 10.95
C THR A 563 -6.84 10.65 10.32
N SER A 564 -5.91 9.73 10.05
CA SER A 564 -6.26 8.38 9.58
C SER A 564 -6.99 7.59 10.66
N PHE A 565 -6.53 7.61 11.91
CA PHE A 565 -7.26 7.00 13.04
C PHE A 565 -8.66 7.59 13.20
N ALA A 566 -8.79 8.92 13.11
CA ALA A 566 -10.09 9.57 13.18
C ALA A 566 -11.01 9.17 12.01
N SER A 567 -10.46 9.00 10.80
CA SER A 567 -11.22 8.50 9.64
C SER A 567 -11.71 7.07 9.85
N GLU A 568 -10.88 6.16 10.34
CA GLU A 568 -11.29 4.80 10.72
C GLU A 568 -12.41 4.84 11.77
N ALA A 569 -12.22 5.64 12.82
CA ALA A 569 -13.19 5.78 13.89
C ALA A 569 -14.54 6.34 13.41
N GLN A 570 -14.53 7.28 12.45
CA GLN A 570 -15.76 7.79 11.84
C GLN A 570 -16.51 6.74 11.03
N VAL A 571 -15.81 5.80 10.38
CA VAL A 571 -16.47 4.70 9.69
C VAL A 571 -17.15 3.78 10.71
N TYR A 572 -16.43 3.35 11.75
CA TYR A 572 -17.01 2.51 12.80
C TYR A 572 -18.12 3.20 13.59
N SER A 573 -18.02 4.52 13.79
CA SER A 573 -19.10 5.34 14.36
C SER A 573 -20.39 5.19 13.54
N LYS A 574 -20.34 5.37 12.22
CA LYS A 574 -21.53 5.24 11.35
C LYS A 574 -22.07 3.81 11.35
N GLN A 575 -21.17 2.83 11.26
CA GLN A 575 -21.56 1.42 11.32
C GLN A 575 -22.23 1.06 12.65
N SER A 576 -21.75 1.60 13.77
CA SER A 576 -22.31 1.29 15.09
C SER A 576 -23.79 1.66 15.20
N GLU A 577 -24.22 2.75 14.57
CA GLU A 577 -25.63 3.17 14.54
C GLU A 577 -26.49 2.20 13.73
N GLN A 578 -25.98 1.75 12.56
CA GLN A 578 -26.64 0.76 11.73
C GLN A 578 -26.76 -0.60 12.41
N TRP A 579 -25.69 -1.06 13.05
CA TRP A 579 -25.66 -2.32 13.78
C TRP A 579 -26.57 -2.27 15.02
N SER A 580 -26.62 -1.13 15.72
CA SER A 580 -27.56 -0.92 16.83
C SER A 580 -29.01 -1.03 16.38
N PHE A 581 -29.34 -0.48 15.21
CA PHE A 581 -30.66 -0.66 14.59
C PHE A 581 -30.93 -2.12 14.22
N ARG A 582 -29.95 -2.84 13.65
CA ARG A 582 -30.09 -4.28 13.37
C ARG A 582 -30.34 -5.09 14.63
N ALA A 583 -29.63 -4.82 15.72
CA ALA A 583 -29.84 -5.51 16.99
C ALA A 583 -31.25 -5.24 17.57
N GLN A 584 -31.78 -4.02 17.41
CA GLN A 584 -33.15 -3.68 17.77
C GLN A 584 -34.16 -4.54 16.97
N VAL A 585 -34.00 -4.59 15.65
CA VAL A 585 -34.87 -5.38 14.76
C VAL A 585 -34.75 -6.87 15.06
N GLY A 586 -33.53 -7.38 15.26
CA GLY A 586 -33.26 -8.77 15.61
C GLY A 586 -33.98 -9.19 16.89
N ARG A 587 -33.96 -8.35 17.93
CA ARG A 587 -34.73 -8.58 19.16
C ARG A 587 -36.23 -8.63 18.93
N ILE A 588 -36.78 -7.70 18.13
CA ILE A 588 -38.22 -7.67 17.80
C ILE A 588 -38.62 -8.95 17.06
N ASN A 589 -37.84 -9.34 16.06
CA ASN A 589 -38.08 -10.55 15.29
C ASN A 589 -38.00 -11.80 16.16
N ALA A 590 -37.01 -11.88 17.07
CA ALA A 590 -36.89 -13.00 17.98
C ALA A 590 -38.12 -13.18 18.86
N PHE A 591 -38.66 -12.10 19.43
CA PHE A 591 -39.91 -12.20 20.21
C PHE A 591 -41.12 -12.52 19.34
N HIS A 592 -41.20 -11.98 18.13
CA HIS A 592 -42.28 -12.31 17.21
C HIS A 592 -42.28 -13.81 16.85
N SER A 593 -41.13 -14.39 16.53
CA SER A 593 -40.98 -15.83 16.23
C SER A 593 -41.33 -16.72 17.43
N ILE A 594 -40.99 -16.28 18.66
CA ILE A 594 -41.38 -16.97 19.90
C ILE A 594 -42.90 -16.92 20.09
N ASP A 595 -43.52 -15.74 19.88
CA ASP A 595 -44.95 -15.52 20.10
C ASP A 595 -45.82 -16.22 19.03
N GLU A 596 -45.33 -16.38 17.80
CA GLU A 596 -46.01 -17.10 16.71
C GLU A 596 -45.79 -18.63 16.73
N GLY A 597 -44.92 -19.13 17.61
CA GLY A 597 -44.60 -20.57 17.71
C GLY A 597 -43.83 -21.12 16.49
N LEU A 598 -43.32 -20.24 15.62
CA LEU A 598 -42.56 -20.57 14.41
C LEU A 598 -41.13 -21.06 14.71
N GLY A 599 -40.58 -20.74 15.88
CA GLY A 599 -39.24 -21.20 16.32
C GLY A 599 -39.10 -22.72 16.54
N LEU A 600 -40.16 -23.51 16.29
CA LEU A 600 -40.16 -24.97 16.37
C LEU A 600 -40.03 -25.68 15.00
N LEU A 601 -40.03 -24.93 13.88
CA LEU A 601 -40.03 -25.49 12.52
C LEU A 601 -38.76 -25.19 11.69
N ASP A 602 -37.97 -24.17 12.06
CA ASP A 602 -36.70 -23.83 11.39
C ASP A 602 -35.48 -24.31 12.19
N GLU A 603 -34.40 -24.71 11.51
CA GLU A 603 -33.12 -25.12 12.12
C GLU A 603 -32.36 -23.95 12.78
N ASP A 604 -32.79 -22.70 12.50
CA ASP A 604 -32.16 -21.47 13.00
C ASP A 604 -32.80 -20.99 14.31
N ASN A 605 -31.99 -20.69 15.33
CA ASN A 605 -32.44 -20.21 16.63
C ASN A 605 -32.52 -18.67 16.65
N PRO A 606 -33.73 -18.06 16.57
CA PRO A 606 -33.86 -16.61 16.40
C PRO A 606 -33.35 -15.81 17.61
N VAL A 607 -33.24 -16.43 18.79
CA VAL A 607 -32.65 -15.81 19.98
C VAL A 607 -31.13 -15.72 19.84
N GLU A 608 -30.50 -16.76 19.28
CA GLU A 608 -29.06 -16.81 19.06
C GLU A 608 -28.64 -15.79 18.00
N ASP A 609 -29.39 -15.67 16.91
CA ASP A 609 -29.17 -14.65 15.88
C ASP A 609 -29.26 -13.24 16.46
N ALA A 610 -30.28 -12.97 17.28
CA ALA A 610 -30.42 -11.69 17.95
C ALA A 610 -29.23 -11.41 18.87
N LEU A 611 -28.74 -12.40 19.63
CA LEU A 611 -27.55 -12.25 20.49
C LEU A 611 -26.29 -11.97 19.67
N GLN A 612 -26.09 -12.68 18.55
CA GLN A 612 -24.97 -12.42 17.64
C GLN A 612 -25.01 -10.98 17.08
N MET A 613 -26.19 -10.43 16.78
CA MET A 613 -26.32 -9.02 16.38
C MET A 613 -25.93 -8.05 17.49
N HIS A 614 -26.27 -8.34 18.76
CA HIS A 614 -25.81 -7.52 19.89
C HIS A 614 -24.28 -7.57 20.01
N ASP A 615 -23.69 -8.76 19.93
CA ASP A 615 -22.25 -8.95 20.05
C ASP A 615 -21.47 -8.29 18.90
N GLY A 616 -21.99 -8.39 17.68
CA GLY A 616 -21.48 -7.64 16.53
C GLY A 616 -21.52 -6.13 16.76
N THR A 617 -22.64 -5.60 17.27
CA THR A 617 -22.77 -4.17 17.58
C THR A 617 -21.78 -3.70 18.63
N ILE A 618 -21.65 -4.46 19.73
CA ILE A 618 -20.71 -4.20 20.83
C ILE A 618 -19.28 -4.14 20.28
N LYS A 619 -18.89 -5.11 19.46
CA LYS A 619 -17.56 -5.18 18.83
C LYS A 619 -17.28 -3.96 17.93
N ILE A 620 -18.26 -3.51 17.14
CA ILE A 620 -18.11 -2.33 16.29
C ILE A 620 -17.94 -1.05 17.12
N ILE A 621 -18.69 -0.90 18.22
CA ILE A 621 -18.53 0.24 19.13
C ILE A 621 -17.14 0.20 19.80
N GLN A 622 -16.65 -0.98 20.22
CA GLN A 622 -15.30 -1.14 20.77
C GLN A 622 -14.23 -0.70 19.77
N LYS A 623 -14.35 -1.10 18.49
CA LYS A 623 -13.46 -0.63 17.42
C LYS A 623 -13.49 0.90 17.27
N ALA A 624 -14.66 1.52 17.31
CA ALA A 624 -14.79 2.99 17.26
C ALA A 624 -14.09 3.67 18.45
N VAL A 625 -14.28 3.15 19.67
CA VAL A 625 -13.63 3.66 20.89
C VAL A 625 -12.10 3.58 20.74
N ALA A 626 -11.56 2.41 20.40
CA ALA A 626 -10.13 2.19 20.26
C ALA A 626 -9.50 3.11 19.19
N ALA A 627 -10.16 3.29 18.04
CA ALA A 627 -9.67 4.16 16.98
C ALA A 627 -9.73 5.66 17.37
N PHE A 628 -10.78 6.12 18.05
CA PHE A 628 -10.83 7.51 18.55
C PHE A 628 -9.80 7.77 19.65
N GLU A 629 -9.52 6.78 20.50
CA GLU A 629 -8.46 6.87 21.52
C GLU A 629 -7.07 6.95 20.87
N ALA A 630 -6.81 6.11 19.86
CA ALA A 630 -5.58 6.17 19.07
C ALA A 630 -5.42 7.55 18.41
N ALA A 631 -6.49 8.09 17.80
CA ALA A 631 -6.49 9.43 17.20
C ALA A 631 -6.15 10.53 18.23
N ALA A 632 -6.79 10.48 19.41
CA ALA A 632 -6.57 11.48 20.47
C ALA A 632 -5.14 11.42 21.03
N ASN A 633 -4.60 10.20 21.22
CA ASN A 633 -3.25 9.97 21.71
C ASN A 633 -2.20 10.47 20.69
N GLU A 634 -2.37 10.11 19.41
CA GLU A 634 -1.45 10.51 18.35
C GLU A 634 -1.46 12.04 18.16
N LEU A 635 -2.65 12.65 18.13
CA LEU A 635 -2.82 14.10 18.05
C LEU A 635 -2.22 14.82 19.27
N GLY A 636 -2.41 14.25 20.46
CA GLY A 636 -1.85 14.75 21.71
C GLY A 636 -0.32 14.75 21.73
N SER A 637 0.31 13.86 20.97
CA SER A 637 1.77 13.67 20.91
C SER A 637 2.53 14.74 20.12
N VAL A 638 1.82 15.58 19.34
CA VAL A 638 2.39 16.72 18.58
C VAL A 638 3.09 17.69 19.55
N GLN A 639 4.32 18.10 19.29
CA GLN A 639 5.12 18.89 20.26
C GLN A 639 5.19 20.39 19.93
N GLY A 640 5.24 20.75 18.66
CA GLY A 640 5.51 22.09 18.16
C GLY A 640 4.38 23.07 18.46
N ALA A 641 4.68 24.12 19.24
CA ALA A 641 3.68 25.08 19.71
C ALA A 641 2.95 25.82 18.57
N GLU A 642 3.66 26.17 17.49
CA GLU A 642 3.06 26.83 16.33
C GLU A 642 2.10 25.90 15.57
N ILE A 643 2.50 24.65 15.34
CA ILE A 643 1.63 23.63 14.71
C ILE A 643 0.40 23.38 15.58
N ARG A 644 0.60 23.20 16.89
CA ARG A 644 -0.51 22.99 17.84
C ARG A 644 -1.51 24.14 17.81
N SER A 645 -1.02 25.37 17.82
CA SER A 645 -1.87 26.56 17.73
C SER A 645 -2.56 26.70 16.37
N LYS A 646 -1.87 26.49 15.25
CA LYS A 646 -2.46 26.60 13.90
C LYS A 646 -3.55 25.57 13.66
N ASN A 647 -3.41 24.39 14.23
CA ASN A 647 -4.34 23.27 14.05
C ASN A 647 -5.33 23.10 15.22
N ASN A 648 -5.34 24.00 16.21
CA ASN A 648 -6.23 23.90 17.39
C ASN A 648 -6.14 22.54 18.12
N VAL A 649 -4.93 21.98 18.24
CA VAL A 649 -4.70 20.61 18.73
C VAL A 649 -5.34 20.38 20.10
N GLU A 650 -5.23 21.32 21.05
CA GLU A 650 -5.80 21.19 22.39
C GLU A 650 -7.32 21.04 22.38
N SER A 651 -8.00 21.78 21.50
CA SER A 651 -9.45 21.71 21.37
C SER A 651 -9.87 20.40 20.72
N GLN A 652 -9.16 19.99 19.66
CA GLN A 652 -9.44 18.73 18.96
C GLN A 652 -9.20 17.50 19.84
N VAL A 653 -8.11 17.46 20.63
CA VAL A 653 -7.85 16.37 21.58
C VAL A 653 -8.97 16.26 22.61
N LYS A 654 -9.40 17.37 23.21
CA LYS A 654 -10.52 17.37 24.16
C LYS A 654 -11.83 16.96 23.50
N GLN A 655 -12.08 17.39 22.27
CA GLN A 655 -13.25 16.99 21.50
C GLN A 655 -13.25 15.47 21.23
N LEU A 656 -12.12 14.90 20.80
CA LEU A 656 -11.96 13.47 20.61
C LEU A 656 -12.13 12.69 21.92
N GLN A 657 -11.57 13.18 23.03
CA GLN A 657 -11.79 12.59 24.36
C GLN A 657 -13.26 12.60 24.77
N ALA A 658 -14.01 13.67 24.46
CA ALA A 658 -15.45 13.72 24.68
C ALA A 658 -16.21 12.70 23.80
N VAL A 659 -15.79 12.54 22.54
CA VAL A 659 -16.33 11.52 21.62
C VAL A 659 -16.05 10.11 22.14
N VAL A 660 -14.85 9.82 22.63
CA VAL A 660 -14.49 8.54 23.27
C VAL A 660 -15.43 8.25 24.44
N MET A 661 -15.64 9.22 25.34
CA MET A 661 -16.54 9.05 26.48
C MET A 661 -17.99 8.83 26.03
N LYS A 662 -18.45 9.53 24.99
CA LYS A 662 -19.77 9.27 24.39
C LYS A 662 -19.87 7.82 23.90
N PHE A 663 -18.88 7.32 23.17
CA PHE A 663 -18.91 5.95 22.64
C PHE A 663 -18.74 4.87 23.72
N ARG A 664 -17.99 5.13 24.79
CA ARG A 664 -17.98 4.28 25.99
C ARG A 664 -19.36 4.21 26.64
N GLY A 665 -20.08 5.33 26.68
CA GLY A 665 -21.50 5.35 27.06
C GLY A 665 -22.38 4.53 26.13
N ASP A 666 -22.22 4.66 24.80
CA ASP A 666 -22.95 3.87 23.80
C ASP A 666 -22.65 2.36 23.92
N LEU A 667 -21.41 1.99 24.24
CA LEU A 667 -20.99 0.60 24.49
C LEU A 667 -21.72 -0.02 25.69
N LEU A 668 -21.66 0.67 26.83
CA LEU A 668 -22.32 0.25 28.07
C LEU A 668 -23.84 0.19 27.88
N ARG A 669 -24.42 1.15 27.15
CA ARG A 669 -25.84 1.13 26.80
C ARG A 669 -26.21 -0.11 25.98
N MET A 670 -25.40 -0.49 24.99
CA MET A 670 -25.65 -1.71 24.19
C MET A 670 -25.43 -3.00 24.98
N ARG A 671 -24.48 -3.05 25.91
CA ARG A 671 -24.35 -4.16 26.88
C ARG A 671 -25.58 -4.27 27.77
N GLY A 672 -26.06 -3.13 28.29
CA GLY A 672 -27.30 -3.06 29.03
C GLY A 672 -28.51 -3.54 28.23
N ALA A 673 -28.59 -3.19 26.93
CA ALA A 673 -29.63 -3.66 26.03
C ALA A 673 -29.60 -5.19 25.82
N LYS A 674 -28.39 -5.78 25.68
CA LYS A 674 -28.19 -7.23 25.59
C LYS A 674 -28.63 -7.94 26.86
N ASN A 675 -28.21 -7.44 28.02
CA ASN A 675 -28.59 -8.00 29.33
C ASN A 675 -30.10 -7.89 29.56
N ASP A 676 -30.71 -6.78 29.19
CA ASP A 676 -32.15 -6.60 29.25
C ASP A 676 -32.92 -7.58 28.34
N PHE A 677 -32.42 -7.84 27.13
CA PHE A 677 -32.97 -8.87 26.24
C PHE A 677 -32.87 -10.28 26.84
N LEU A 678 -31.70 -10.64 27.39
CA LEU A 678 -31.51 -11.92 28.07
C LEU A 678 -32.45 -12.07 29.27
N ALA A 679 -32.66 -11.00 30.04
CA ALA A 679 -33.57 -11.02 31.17
C ALA A 679 -35.02 -11.35 30.75
N GLU A 680 -35.49 -10.76 29.66
CA GLU A 680 -36.82 -11.02 29.11
C GLU A 680 -36.96 -12.45 28.57
N ILE A 681 -35.92 -12.97 27.90
CA ILE A 681 -35.89 -14.37 27.44
C ILE A 681 -35.92 -15.35 28.62
N MET A 682 -35.06 -15.15 29.62
CA MET A 682 -35.01 -16.00 30.82
C MET A 682 -36.35 -15.97 31.58
N TYR A 683 -36.99 -14.81 31.65
CA TYR A 683 -38.32 -14.69 32.24
C TYR A 683 -39.38 -15.47 31.45
N ARG A 684 -39.42 -15.34 30.11
CA ARG A 684 -40.35 -16.09 29.25
C ARG A 684 -40.13 -17.62 29.34
N ASN A 685 -38.90 -18.05 29.57
CA ASN A 685 -38.54 -19.46 29.80
C ASN A 685 -38.84 -19.96 31.24
N GLY A 686 -39.34 -19.09 32.13
CA GLY A 686 -39.67 -19.43 33.52
C GLY A 686 -38.49 -19.37 34.49
N GLU A 687 -37.31 -18.93 34.05
CA GLU A 687 -36.08 -18.83 34.85
C GLU A 687 -35.98 -17.48 35.58
N THR A 688 -36.94 -17.20 36.46
CA THR A 688 -37.10 -15.90 37.14
C THR A 688 -35.86 -15.45 37.93
N SER A 689 -35.10 -16.38 38.50
CA SER A 689 -33.86 -16.06 39.24
C SER A 689 -32.75 -15.57 38.31
N LYS A 690 -32.61 -16.13 37.11
CA LYS A 690 -31.63 -15.66 36.12
C LYS A 690 -32.07 -14.34 35.48
N ALA A 691 -33.37 -14.18 35.24
CA ALA A 691 -33.92 -12.91 34.75
C ALA A 691 -33.61 -11.74 35.70
N LYS A 692 -33.67 -11.95 37.02
CA LYS A 692 -33.31 -10.93 38.03
C LYS A 692 -31.84 -10.51 37.95
N ILE A 693 -30.93 -11.46 37.71
CA ILE A 693 -29.49 -11.18 37.58
C ILE A 693 -29.28 -10.29 36.35
N HIS A 694 -29.78 -10.71 35.19
CA HIS A 694 -29.61 -9.95 33.95
C HIS A 694 -30.28 -8.56 33.98
N TYR A 695 -31.43 -8.37 34.64
CA TYR A 695 -31.99 -7.03 34.84
C TYR A 695 -31.13 -6.16 35.77
N SER A 696 -30.44 -6.76 36.75
CA SER A 696 -29.51 -6.03 37.62
C SER A 696 -28.29 -5.57 36.82
N ASP A 697 -27.68 -6.49 36.06
CA ASP A 697 -26.52 -6.21 35.21
C ASP A 697 -26.87 -5.12 34.17
N ALA A 698 -28.04 -5.21 33.54
CA ALA A 698 -28.53 -4.20 32.60
C ALA A 698 -28.69 -2.82 33.24
N ASN A 699 -29.21 -2.74 34.47
CA ASN A 699 -29.32 -1.46 35.18
C ASN A 699 -27.95 -0.89 35.53
N ASP A 700 -27.00 -1.72 35.94
CA ASP A 700 -25.66 -1.28 36.34
C ASP A 700 -24.89 -0.74 35.12
N ASP A 701 -24.93 -1.46 33.99
CA ASP A 701 -24.39 -1.02 32.69
C ASP A 701 -24.97 0.34 32.27
N LEU A 702 -26.29 0.51 32.35
CA LEU A 702 -26.95 1.75 31.93
C LEU A 702 -26.63 2.94 32.87
N ARG A 703 -26.46 2.71 34.17
CA ARG A 703 -26.04 3.76 35.10
C ARG A 703 -24.60 4.20 34.85
N GLU A 704 -23.72 3.27 34.53
CA GLU A 704 -22.35 3.59 34.13
C GLU A 704 -22.30 4.34 32.80
N ALA A 705 -23.18 3.98 31.85
CA ALA A 705 -23.35 4.72 30.59
C ALA A 705 -23.74 6.18 30.83
N VAL A 706 -24.67 6.45 31.76
CA VAL A 706 -25.06 7.82 32.17
C VAL A 706 -23.86 8.61 32.69
N GLY A 707 -23.00 7.98 33.49
CA GLY A 707 -21.76 8.60 33.97
C GLY A 707 -20.86 9.08 32.84
N ASN A 708 -20.62 8.21 31.85
CA ASN A 708 -19.81 8.51 30.67
C ASN A 708 -20.40 9.64 29.81
N TYR A 709 -21.71 9.62 29.57
CA TYR A 709 -22.38 10.70 28.83
C TYR A 709 -22.31 12.05 29.55
N ASN A 710 -22.49 12.08 30.87
CA ASN A 710 -22.37 13.33 31.64
C ASN A 710 -20.97 13.94 31.55
N VAL A 711 -19.93 13.11 31.63
CA VAL A 711 -18.53 13.57 31.44
C VAL A 711 -18.34 14.11 30.02
N ALA A 712 -18.78 13.38 29.01
CA ALA A 712 -18.70 13.82 27.61
C ALA A 712 -19.42 15.16 27.39
N ALA A 713 -20.64 15.34 27.91
CA ALA A 713 -21.39 16.59 27.79
C ALA A 713 -20.66 17.78 28.43
N GLN A 714 -20.05 17.58 29.61
CA GLN A 714 -19.23 18.61 30.27
C GLN A 714 -18.02 18.99 29.41
N VAL A 715 -17.32 18.02 28.83
CA VAL A 715 -16.14 18.29 27.99
C VAL A 715 -16.54 19.02 26.70
N PHE A 716 -17.63 18.61 26.03
CA PHE A 716 -18.15 19.33 24.86
C PHE A 716 -18.51 20.79 25.18
N GLN A 717 -19.11 21.03 26.36
CA GLN A 717 -19.41 22.38 26.81
C GLN A 717 -18.13 23.20 27.05
N GLN A 718 -17.07 22.60 27.58
CA GLN A 718 -15.77 23.27 27.80
C GLN A 718 -15.06 23.63 26.50
N VAL A 719 -15.21 22.85 25.42
CA VAL A 719 -14.63 23.15 24.10
C VAL A 719 -15.52 24.04 23.24
N GLY A 720 -16.70 24.44 23.74
CA GLY A 720 -17.62 25.34 23.03
C GLY A 720 -18.55 24.66 22.02
N ASP A 721 -18.63 23.32 22.00
CA ASP A 721 -19.54 22.56 21.15
C ASP A 721 -20.89 22.35 21.87
N ALA A 722 -21.71 23.40 21.89
CA ALA A 722 -22.99 23.40 22.60
C ALA A 722 -23.99 22.37 22.02
N GLN A 723 -23.92 22.08 20.72
CA GLN A 723 -24.81 21.14 20.06
C GLN A 723 -24.50 19.70 20.49
N SER A 724 -23.23 19.30 20.46
CA SER A 724 -22.82 17.98 20.94
C SER A 724 -23.07 17.83 22.44
N ALA A 725 -22.82 18.88 23.24
CA ALA A 725 -23.10 18.87 24.68
C ALA A 725 -24.59 18.60 24.97
N GLN A 726 -25.50 19.28 24.28
CA GLN A 726 -26.94 19.08 24.43
C GLN A 726 -27.39 17.69 23.97
N ASN A 727 -26.84 17.19 22.86
CA ASN A 727 -27.16 15.84 22.36
C ASN A 727 -26.79 14.77 23.39
N VAL A 728 -25.55 14.82 23.91
CA VAL A 728 -25.07 13.83 24.87
C VAL A 728 -25.75 13.95 26.23
N ASP A 729 -26.07 15.17 26.69
CA ASP A 729 -26.90 15.38 27.89
C ASP A 729 -28.33 14.79 27.72
N GLY A 730 -28.90 14.93 26.52
CA GLY A 730 -30.16 14.27 26.15
C GLY A 730 -30.08 12.75 26.21
N LYS A 731 -28.97 12.16 25.70
CA LYS A 731 -28.70 10.72 25.84
C LYS A 731 -28.61 10.32 27.31
N ALA A 732 -27.86 11.04 28.14
CA ALA A 732 -27.72 10.74 29.57
C ALA A 732 -29.08 10.69 30.29
N LYS A 733 -29.95 11.68 30.06
CA LYS A 733 -31.30 11.72 30.64
C LYS A 733 -32.17 10.55 30.17
N THR A 734 -32.10 10.23 28.88
CA THR A 734 -32.87 9.12 28.28
C THR A 734 -32.41 7.78 28.85
N THR A 735 -31.09 7.56 28.95
CA THR A 735 -30.50 6.35 29.53
C THR A 735 -30.79 6.21 31.02
N ASP A 736 -30.82 7.30 31.79
CA ASP A 736 -31.23 7.26 33.21
C ASP A 736 -32.69 6.82 33.38
N LEU A 737 -33.60 7.30 32.51
CA LEU A 737 -35.00 6.84 32.51
C LEU A 737 -35.12 5.34 32.17
N LEU A 738 -34.33 4.85 31.22
CA LEU A 738 -34.28 3.43 30.87
C LEU A 738 -33.76 2.57 32.02
N ALA A 739 -32.68 3.01 32.69
CA ALA A 739 -32.13 2.32 33.86
C ALA A 739 -33.18 2.17 34.97
N ARG A 740 -33.96 3.23 35.23
CA ARG A 740 -35.08 3.19 36.20
C ARG A 740 -36.18 2.22 35.77
N SER A 741 -36.56 2.22 34.49
CA SER A 741 -37.58 1.31 33.94
C SER A 741 -37.15 -0.17 34.08
N ILE A 742 -35.89 -0.47 33.79
CA ILE A 742 -35.30 -1.81 33.94
C ILE A 742 -35.23 -2.22 35.42
N TRP A 743 -34.84 -1.31 36.29
CA TRP A 743 -34.87 -1.55 37.73
C TRP A 743 -36.27 -1.85 38.25
N ASP A 744 -37.29 -1.14 37.76
CA ASP A 744 -38.69 -1.38 38.12
C ASP A 744 -39.15 -2.77 37.66
N ASN A 745 -38.69 -3.25 36.50
CA ASN A 745 -38.95 -4.62 36.04
C ASN A 745 -38.31 -5.67 36.95
N ARG A 746 -37.07 -5.46 37.41
CA ARG A 746 -36.45 -6.31 38.44
C ARG A 746 -37.27 -6.30 39.74
N GLN A 747 -37.75 -5.13 40.18
CA GLN A 747 -38.56 -5.00 41.40
C GLN A 747 -39.92 -5.68 41.28
N ARG A 748 -40.52 -5.67 40.09
CA ARG A 748 -41.75 -6.43 39.80
C ARG A 748 -41.52 -7.93 39.97
N LEU A 749 -40.41 -8.46 39.46
CA LEU A 749 -40.05 -9.87 39.68
C LEU A 749 -39.79 -10.21 41.16
N ASP A 750 -39.33 -9.25 41.98
CA ASP A 750 -39.23 -9.44 43.44
C ASP A 750 -40.59 -9.45 44.14
N ARG A 751 -41.63 -8.91 43.50
CA ARG A 751 -43.01 -8.88 43.98
C ARG A 751 -43.91 -9.91 43.30
N ASP A 752 -43.32 -10.86 42.56
CA ASP A 752 -44.04 -11.84 41.74
C ASP A 752 -45.03 -11.21 40.74
N GLN A 753 -44.69 -10.03 40.23
CA GLN A 753 -45.44 -9.31 39.19
C GLN A 753 -44.74 -9.45 37.84
N PRO A 754 -45.50 -9.53 36.73
CA PRO A 754 -44.90 -9.58 35.40
C PRO A 754 -44.18 -8.27 35.07
N PRO A 755 -43.00 -8.34 34.41
CA PRO A 755 -42.29 -7.16 33.92
C PRO A 755 -43.14 -6.44 32.85
N ALA A 756 -42.97 -5.13 32.74
CA ALA A 756 -43.62 -4.33 31.72
C ALA A 756 -42.98 -4.58 30.35
N VAL A 757 -43.81 -4.72 29.31
CA VAL A 757 -43.37 -4.83 27.92
C VAL A 757 -42.92 -3.46 27.43
N LYS A 758 -41.75 -3.40 26.80
CA LYS A 758 -41.21 -2.15 26.26
C LYS A 758 -41.95 -1.70 25.02
N GLY A 759 -42.26 -0.40 24.96
CA GLY A 759 -42.83 0.22 23.77
C GLY A 759 -41.75 0.50 22.69
N GLU A 760 -42.19 0.84 21.48
CA GLU A 760 -41.29 1.18 20.37
C GLU A 760 -40.34 2.34 20.69
N GLN A 761 -40.82 3.36 21.41
CA GLN A 761 -40.02 4.51 21.84
C GLN A 761 -38.94 4.12 22.87
N GLU A 762 -39.26 3.21 23.80
CA GLU A 762 -38.30 2.71 24.79
C GLU A 762 -37.23 1.83 24.12
N MET A 763 -37.63 1.05 23.12
CA MET A 763 -36.71 0.26 22.29
C MET A 763 -35.78 1.16 21.46
N ALA A 764 -36.33 2.17 20.78
CA ALA A 764 -35.51 3.13 20.03
C ALA A 764 -34.53 3.87 20.96
N ALA A 765 -34.98 4.27 22.15
CA ALA A 765 -34.12 4.89 23.15
C ALA A 765 -33.01 3.95 23.65
N LEU A 766 -33.33 2.67 23.86
CA LEU A 766 -32.38 1.68 24.35
C LEU A 766 -31.29 1.36 23.32
N TYR A 767 -31.64 1.24 22.04
CA TYR A 767 -30.71 0.85 20.97
C TYR A 767 -30.08 2.03 20.22
N LEU A 768 -30.80 3.12 19.95
CA LEU A 768 -30.28 4.28 19.21
C LEU A 768 -29.90 5.48 20.09
N GLY A 769 -30.38 5.52 21.33
CA GLY A 769 -30.06 6.59 22.28
C GLY A 769 -30.86 7.87 22.02
N SER A 770 -31.88 7.80 21.17
CA SER A 770 -32.82 8.89 20.89
C SER A 770 -34.25 8.40 21.07
N VAL A 771 -35.12 9.31 21.51
CA VAL A 771 -36.57 9.09 21.50
C VAL A 771 -37.02 9.48 20.09
N GLY A 772 -37.53 8.52 19.31
CA GLY A 772 -37.89 8.73 17.90
C GLY A 772 -38.76 9.99 17.70
N HIS A 773 -38.42 10.76 16.66
CA HIS A 773 -39.27 11.83 16.14
C HIS A 773 -40.34 11.28 15.22
#